data_AF-A0ABD2A183-F1
#
_entry.id   AF-A0ABD2A183-F1
#
_cell.length_a   1.000
_cell.length_b   1.000
_cell.length_c   1.000
_cell.angle_alpha   90.00
_cell.angle_beta   90.00
_cell.angle_gamma   90.00
#
_symmetry.space_group_name_H-M   'P 1'
#
loop_
_entity.id
_entity.type
_entity.pdbx_description
1 polymer ?
#
loop_
_entity_poly.entity_id
_entity_poly.type
_entity_poly.pdbx_seq_one_letter_code
_entity_poly.pdbx_strand_id
1 'polypeptide(L)'
;MEDLQKLEEEAKARATQHVTNMLQRPGQLEKIEAYKRRISRKKASVETMLKSAMQSQLDGIRVGFEQLQSSLESISTIKEELMEIEKLFSMVPGLSTKLQPVQDENMRHSQYVTAKENLKHIFTVPESVEKTKQWINEGKLLHAHQSLMDLENSRDDLLYELHKLPNQSTADTIMLKAYFEDVEILSQLMEKQIRLVLSRTLNTVRKEPTVIVTALRIIEREEKADHFAIQRHRQSGFMPPGRPKCWKNMAMKILEKSVANRIEGTHVEERADNKMWLVRYLELTRLLILEDLRVVKTLCGPCFPPWWNIVNTFVKMYHTSLSQHLKDIITSGLEGNEYVSLLAWIMNTYTGPELMKHPELNIDPRDIGPLLSSEMINDLQQRYLKNMCQNYEDWMKKTLETEKVDWWSGVLPESSTEEAYYHTAAPVIIYQMIDQNLQVTKTISSNLTAEALILCIEQVTKYGFMYRQAILEFKKLAQQIKQIYWVPNTSGDATVKFENLLAHYQQLRNEAAAILLEESFLDLELHFQDLITSKWLQSSIPIATICVTLEDYFQDYNHLSPKNFEYVIMEAQNLIAKRYISAMLQRKISFKTYDECLTCTSKIITEADKLKNFFVRIAPKVGNYNSPFEIIKRLAEVLRCEDSEILSLDLHSLVEKYPDMTEDHLVRLLSLRGDIPRGEAREKVSYILEAQRNRKTPQTITNSIFKQIVIQDSFLSWKP
;
A
#
# COMPACT_ATOMS: atom_id res chain seq x y z
N MET A 1 -0.01 36.50 -63.24
CA MET A 1 -0.08 35.89 -64.60
C MET A 1 1.12 34.96 -64.82
N GLU A 2 2.32 35.40 -64.44
CA GLU A 2 3.57 34.61 -64.47
C GLU A 2 3.46 33.22 -63.80
N ASP A 3 2.74 33.08 -62.68
CA ASP A 3 2.56 31.77 -62.03
C ASP A 3 1.86 30.74 -62.92
N LEU A 4 0.94 31.20 -63.78
CA LEU A 4 0.26 30.32 -64.73
C LEU A 4 1.22 29.80 -65.80
N GLN A 5 2.18 30.64 -66.23
CA GLN A 5 3.22 30.27 -67.18
C GLN A 5 4.23 29.29 -66.55
N LYS A 6 4.68 29.54 -65.31
CA LYS A 6 5.51 28.59 -64.55
C LYS A 6 4.83 27.24 -64.37
N LEU A 7 3.55 27.22 -63.99
CA LEU A 7 2.77 25.98 -63.85
C LEU A 7 2.60 25.26 -65.20
N GLU A 8 2.46 26.00 -66.32
CA GLU A 8 2.42 25.42 -67.65
C GLU A 8 3.78 24.83 -68.07
N GLU A 9 4.89 25.50 -67.77
CA GLU A 9 6.25 25.00 -68.01
C GLU A 9 6.57 23.76 -67.17
N GLU A 10 6.25 23.76 -65.88
CA GLU A 10 6.38 22.58 -65.02
C GLU A 10 5.50 21.42 -65.50
N ALA A 11 4.28 21.71 -65.96
CA ALA A 11 3.38 20.69 -66.51
C ALA A 11 3.93 20.12 -67.83
N LYS A 12 4.49 20.95 -68.71
CA LYS A 12 5.18 20.53 -69.95
C LYS A 12 6.42 19.69 -69.63
N ALA A 13 7.24 20.10 -68.66
CA ALA A 13 8.43 19.35 -68.24
C ALA A 13 8.06 17.97 -67.68
N ARG A 14 7.09 17.92 -66.74
CA ARG A 14 6.57 16.66 -66.16
C ARG A 14 5.92 15.76 -67.21
N ALA A 15 5.15 16.32 -68.15
CA ALA A 15 4.56 15.57 -69.25
C ALA A 15 5.62 15.01 -70.21
N THR A 16 6.66 15.78 -70.54
CA THR A 16 7.78 15.35 -71.39
C THR A 16 8.53 14.19 -70.73
N GLN A 17 8.89 14.32 -69.45
CA GLN A 17 9.54 13.26 -68.68
C GLN A 17 8.69 11.99 -68.60
N HIS A 18 7.37 12.13 -68.47
CA HIS A 18 6.44 10.99 -68.47
C HIS A 18 6.36 10.28 -69.83
N VAL A 19 6.38 11.02 -70.94
CA VAL A 19 6.42 10.45 -72.30
C VAL A 19 7.76 9.74 -72.57
N THR A 20 8.89 10.34 -72.22
CA THR A 20 10.21 9.71 -72.32
C THR A 20 10.28 8.39 -71.56
N ASN A 21 9.68 8.32 -70.36
CA ASN A 21 9.61 7.09 -69.57
C ASN A 21 8.65 6.02 -70.14
N MET A 22 7.75 6.37 -71.06
CA MET A 22 6.85 5.41 -71.73
C MET A 22 7.40 4.81 -73.03
N LEU A 23 8.42 5.43 -73.65
CA LEU A 23 8.91 5.09 -75.00
C LEU A 23 10.43 4.82 -75.02
N GLN A 24 10.88 3.94 -74.13
CA GLN A 24 12.31 3.59 -73.95
C GLN A 24 12.84 2.53 -74.95
N ARG A 25 11.98 1.83 -75.71
CA ARG A 25 12.38 0.78 -76.66
C ARG A 25 11.59 0.88 -77.99
N PRO A 26 12.19 0.61 -79.17
CA PRO A 26 11.53 0.80 -80.47
C PRO A 26 10.18 0.08 -80.62
N GLY A 27 10.05 -1.16 -80.15
CA GLY A 27 8.78 -1.92 -80.18
C GLY A 27 7.65 -1.37 -79.29
N GLN A 28 7.88 -0.27 -78.55
CA GLN A 28 6.82 0.43 -77.82
C GLN A 28 6.08 1.46 -78.68
N LEU A 29 6.62 1.83 -79.86
CA LEU A 29 6.02 2.79 -80.79
C LEU A 29 4.63 2.34 -81.28
N GLU A 30 4.41 1.05 -81.49
CA GLU A 30 3.10 0.48 -81.88
C GLU A 30 1.97 0.82 -80.88
N LYS A 31 2.32 1.06 -79.61
CA LYS A 31 1.36 1.35 -78.53
C LYS A 31 1.02 2.83 -78.40
N ILE A 32 1.65 3.71 -79.20
CA ILE A 32 1.37 5.17 -79.20
C ILE A 32 -0.09 5.46 -79.51
N GLU A 33 -0.72 4.76 -80.45
CA GLU A 33 -2.16 4.85 -80.74
C GLU A 33 -3.01 4.66 -79.48
N ALA A 34 -2.75 3.60 -78.72
CA ALA A 34 -3.47 3.29 -77.48
C ALA A 34 -3.21 4.33 -76.38
N TYR A 35 -1.97 4.80 -76.23
CA TYR A 35 -1.64 5.86 -75.27
C TYR A 35 -2.28 7.20 -75.64
N LYS A 36 -2.27 7.59 -76.92
CA LYS A 36 -2.94 8.79 -77.45
C LYS A 36 -4.45 8.74 -77.20
N ARG A 37 -5.11 7.59 -77.47
CA ARG A 37 -6.53 7.35 -77.14
C ARG A 37 -6.82 7.32 -75.63
N ARG A 38 -5.84 7.01 -74.78
CA ARG A 38 -5.97 7.04 -73.29
C ARG A 38 -5.80 8.45 -72.73
N ILE A 39 -4.79 9.19 -73.21
CA ILE A 39 -4.53 10.58 -72.82
C ILE A 39 -5.66 11.50 -73.32
N SER A 40 -6.14 11.32 -74.56
CA SER A 40 -7.29 12.05 -75.09
C SER A 40 -8.56 11.83 -74.24
N ARG A 41 -8.85 10.59 -73.82
CA ARG A 41 -9.96 10.30 -72.90
C ARG A 41 -9.77 10.93 -71.52
N LYS A 42 -8.55 10.91 -70.95
CA LYS A 42 -8.25 11.63 -69.70
C LYS A 42 -8.45 13.14 -69.86
N LYS A 43 -7.95 13.74 -70.95
CA LYS A 43 -8.11 15.17 -71.25
C LYS A 43 -9.59 15.55 -71.33
N ALA A 44 -10.39 14.83 -72.12
CA ALA A 44 -11.83 15.10 -72.25
C ALA A 44 -12.55 14.99 -70.90
N SER A 45 -12.24 13.98 -70.08
CA SER A 45 -12.79 13.84 -68.73
C SER A 45 -12.42 15.00 -67.80
N VAL A 46 -11.17 15.47 -67.84
CA VAL A 46 -10.72 16.64 -67.06
C VAL A 46 -11.34 17.94 -67.58
N GLU A 47 -11.48 18.12 -68.89
CA GLU A 47 -12.17 19.27 -69.49
C GLU A 47 -13.67 19.28 -69.13
N THR A 48 -14.34 18.13 -69.06
CA THR A 48 -15.72 18.03 -68.59
C THR A 48 -15.83 18.37 -67.10
N MET A 49 -14.94 17.86 -66.25
CA MET A 49 -14.92 18.21 -64.82
C MET A 49 -14.63 19.70 -64.60
N LEU A 50 -13.65 20.28 -65.32
CA LEU A 50 -13.34 21.71 -65.24
C LEU A 50 -14.51 22.57 -65.73
N LYS A 51 -15.19 22.20 -66.82
CA LYS A 51 -16.40 22.91 -67.27
C LYS A 51 -17.51 22.84 -66.23
N SER A 52 -17.76 21.67 -65.65
CA SER A 52 -18.79 21.49 -64.60
C SER A 52 -18.46 22.28 -63.33
N ALA A 53 -17.19 22.29 -62.91
CA ALA A 53 -16.73 23.04 -61.73
C ALA A 53 -16.79 24.56 -61.97
N MET A 54 -16.31 25.03 -63.14
CA MET A 54 -16.35 26.45 -63.50
C MET A 54 -17.79 26.95 -63.65
N GLN A 55 -18.68 26.15 -64.25
CA GLN A 55 -20.11 26.45 -64.33
C GLN A 55 -20.72 26.55 -62.93
N SER A 56 -20.48 25.56 -62.06
CA SER A 56 -20.98 25.59 -60.67
C SER A 56 -20.45 26.78 -59.86
N GLN A 57 -19.22 27.24 -60.11
CA GLN A 57 -18.68 28.43 -59.45
C GLN A 57 -19.28 29.73 -60.02
N LEU A 58 -19.48 29.81 -61.34
CA LEU A 58 -20.13 30.96 -61.99
C LEU A 58 -21.61 31.08 -61.58
N ASP A 59 -22.34 29.97 -61.53
CA ASP A 59 -23.73 29.94 -61.04
C ASP A 59 -23.80 30.28 -59.55
N GLY A 60 -22.85 29.80 -58.74
CA GLY A 60 -22.75 30.17 -57.32
C GLY A 60 -22.46 31.67 -57.10
N ILE A 61 -21.53 32.24 -57.86
CA ILE A 61 -21.24 33.69 -57.86
C ILE A 61 -22.48 34.48 -58.31
N ARG A 62 -23.15 34.04 -59.39
CA ARG A 62 -24.34 34.68 -59.92
C ARG A 62 -25.48 34.69 -58.90
N VAL A 63 -25.82 33.54 -58.32
CA VAL A 63 -26.86 33.44 -57.28
C VAL A 63 -26.50 34.28 -56.06
N GLY A 64 -25.23 34.30 -55.64
CA GLY A 64 -24.76 35.18 -54.57
C GLY A 64 -24.92 36.67 -54.90
N PHE A 65 -24.72 37.08 -56.15
CA PHE A 65 -24.90 38.47 -56.59
C PHE A 65 -26.39 38.85 -56.69
N GLU A 66 -27.24 37.97 -57.23
CA GLU A 66 -28.70 38.12 -57.27
C GLU A 66 -29.29 38.20 -55.85
N GLN A 67 -28.80 37.39 -54.91
CA GLN A 67 -29.16 37.45 -53.49
C GLN A 67 -28.68 38.74 -52.80
N LEU A 68 -27.45 39.21 -53.08
CA LEU A 68 -26.94 40.46 -52.54
C LEU A 68 -27.74 41.67 -53.04
N GLN A 69 -28.08 41.71 -54.33
CA GLN A 69 -28.93 42.77 -54.88
C GLN A 69 -30.32 42.76 -54.24
N SER A 70 -30.99 41.60 -54.21
CA SER A 70 -32.32 41.46 -53.59
C SER A 70 -32.31 41.82 -52.10
N SER A 71 -31.23 41.52 -51.38
CA SER A 71 -31.04 41.92 -49.98
C SER A 71 -30.89 43.43 -49.84
N LEU A 72 -30.15 44.09 -50.74
CA LEU A 72 -29.94 45.54 -50.72
C LEU A 72 -31.22 46.31 -51.06
N GLU A 73 -31.99 45.83 -52.04
CA GLU A 73 -33.32 46.34 -52.37
C GLU A 73 -34.27 46.19 -51.17
N SER A 74 -34.32 45.00 -50.55
CA SER A 74 -35.14 44.74 -49.35
C SER A 74 -34.77 45.64 -48.17
N ILE A 75 -33.49 45.92 -47.95
CA ILE A 75 -33.01 46.84 -46.89
C ILE A 75 -33.45 48.28 -47.18
N SER A 76 -33.53 48.71 -48.45
CA SER A 76 -34.07 50.03 -48.80
C SER A 76 -35.56 50.11 -48.49
N THR A 77 -36.35 49.09 -48.89
CA THR A 77 -37.78 49.02 -48.60
C THR A 77 -38.06 49.03 -47.10
N ILE A 78 -37.39 48.17 -46.32
CA ILE A 78 -37.53 48.13 -44.85
C ILE A 78 -37.19 49.49 -44.21
N LYS A 79 -36.19 50.21 -44.74
CA LYS A 79 -35.83 51.54 -44.25
C LYS A 79 -36.91 52.59 -44.56
N GLU A 80 -37.54 52.52 -45.72
CA GLU A 80 -38.66 53.40 -46.10
C GLU A 80 -39.92 53.10 -45.27
N GLU A 81 -40.26 51.82 -45.09
CA GLU A 81 -41.34 51.35 -44.20
C GLU A 81 -41.12 51.81 -42.76
N LEU A 82 -39.89 51.69 -42.22
CA LEU A 82 -39.56 52.16 -40.87
C LEU A 82 -39.72 53.69 -40.71
N MET A 83 -39.40 54.48 -41.73
CA MET A 83 -39.62 55.93 -41.71
C MET A 83 -41.11 56.29 -41.77
N GLU A 84 -41.93 55.54 -42.51
CA GLU A 84 -43.38 55.71 -42.51
C GLU A 84 -43.99 55.30 -41.16
N ILE A 85 -43.52 54.20 -40.57
CA ILE A 85 -43.91 53.74 -39.23
C ILE A 85 -43.56 54.80 -38.16
N GLU A 86 -42.34 55.35 -38.17
CA GLU A 86 -41.92 56.42 -37.24
C GLU A 86 -42.82 57.67 -37.38
N LYS A 87 -43.12 58.07 -38.63
CA LYS A 87 -44.03 59.17 -38.95
C LYS A 87 -45.45 58.92 -38.44
N LEU A 88 -45.98 57.70 -38.56
CA LEU A 88 -47.28 57.33 -38.01
C LEU A 88 -47.28 57.34 -36.47
N PHE A 89 -46.22 56.80 -35.83
CA PHE A 89 -46.08 56.82 -34.38
C PHE A 89 -45.97 58.24 -33.79
N SER A 90 -45.47 59.22 -34.54
CA SER A 90 -45.43 60.63 -34.09
C SER A 90 -46.79 61.21 -33.71
N MET A 91 -47.89 60.67 -34.24
CA MET A 91 -49.26 61.09 -33.93
C MET A 91 -49.84 60.41 -32.68
N VAL A 92 -49.26 59.28 -32.24
CA VAL A 92 -49.79 58.44 -31.14
C VAL A 92 -49.79 59.15 -29.78
N PRO A 93 -48.77 59.94 -29.37
CA PRO A 93 -48.83 60.69 -28.12
C PRO A 93 -50.03 61.64 -28.05
N GLY A 94 -50.32 62.37 -29.14
CA GLY A 94 -51.47 63.26 -29.22
C GLY A 94 -52.83 62.53 -29.22
N LEU A 95 -52.85 61.28 -29.68
CA LEU A 95 -54.04 60.42 -29.59
C LEU A 95 -54.22 59.85 -28.18
N SER A 96 -53.13 59.45 -27.51
CA SER A 96 -53.14 58.94 -26.13
C SER A 96 -53.70 59.98 -25.16
N THR A 97 -53.28 61.24 -25.27
CA THR A 97 -53.81 62.35 -24.46
C THR A 97 -55.31 62.57 -24.68
N LYS A 98 -55.80 62.42 -25.91
CA LYS A 98 -57.25 62.52 -26.23
C LYS A 98 -58.06 61.32 -25.73
N LEU A 99 -57.44 60.15 -25.63
CA LEU A 99 -58.09 58.91 -25.21
C LEU A 99 -57.98 58.62 -23.70
N GLN A 100 -57.29 59.45 -22.91
CA GLN A 100 -57.20 59.27 -21.44
C GLN A 100 -58.58 59.04 -20.78
N PRO A 101 -59.66 59.81 -21.05
CA PRO A 101 -60.95 59.58 -20.41
C PRO A 101 -61.59 58.22 -20.76
N VAL A 102 -61.25 57.66 -21.92
CA VAL A 102 -61.70 56.33 -22.37
C VAL A 102 -60.83 55.24 -21.75
N GLN A 103 -59.53 55.49 -21.55
CA GLN A 103 -58.64 54.59 -20.82
C GLN A 103 -59.04 54.50 -19.34
N ASP A 104 -59.32 55.64 -18.68
CA ASP A 104 -59.81 55.71 -17.30
C ASP A 104 -61.11 54.92 -17.10
N GLU A 105 -62.10 55.12 -17.97
CA GLU A 105 -63.39 54.43 -17.87
C GLU A 105 -63.28 52.94 -18.24
N ASN A 106 -62.40 52.58 -19.19
CA ASN A 106 -62.08 51.17 -19.46
C ASN A 106 -61.33 50.51 -18.30
N MET A 107 -60.45 51.23 -17.59
CA MET A 107 -59.80 50.73 -16.37
C MET A 107 -60.84 50.48 -15.26
N ARG A 108 -61.78 51.40 -15.05
CA ARG A 108 -62.92 51.19 -14.12
C ARG A 108 -63.77 49.99 -14.54
N HIS A 109 -64.13 49.88 -15.81
CA HIS A 109 -64.91 48.76 -16.31
C HIS A 109 -64.17 47.43 -16.10
N SER A 110 -62.87 47.38 -16.41
CA SER A 110 -62.02 46.21 -16.14
C SER A 110 -61.99 45.87 -14.65
N GLN A 111 -61.83 46.86 -13.75
CA GLN A 111 -61.87 46.64 -12.30
C GLN A 111 -63.23 46.07 -11.85
N TYR A 112 -64.35 46.57 -12.36
CA TYR A 112 -65.68 46.04 -12.04
C TYR A 112 -65.92 44.63 -12.60
N VAL A 113 -65.41 44.30 -13.79
CA VAL A 113 -65.45 42.93 -14.34
C VAL A 113 -64.62 42.00 -13.46
N THR A 114 -63.36 42.33 -13.16
CA THR A 114 -62.49 41.54 -12.28
C THR A 114 -63.11 41.34 -10.90
N ALA A 115 -63.71 42.38 -10.30
CA ALA A 115 -64.40 42.27 -9.01
C ALA A 115 -65.63 41.36 -9.09
N LYS A 116 -66.41 41.44 -10.17
CA LYS A 116 -67.60 40.60 -10.39
C LYS A 116 -67.25 39.12 -10.60
N GLU A 117 -66.13 38.83 -11.27
CA GLU A 117 -65.62 37.47 -11.43
C GLU A 117 -65.07 36.94 -10.11
N ASN A 118 -64.20 37.70 -9.42
CA ASN A 118 -63.63 37.31 -8.13
C ASN A 118 -64.70 37.09 -7.04
N LEU A 119 -65.80 37.86 -7.04
CA LEU A 119 -66.94 37.63 -6.13
C LEU A 119 -67.50 36.21 -6.21
N LYS A 120 -67.55 35.62 -7.41
CA LYS A 120 -68.01 34.23 -7.59
C LYS A 120 -67.06 33.23 -6.91
N HIS A 121 -65.76 33.48 -6.97
CA HIS A 121 -64.74 32.64 -6.33
C HIS A 121 -64.83 32.76 -4.81
N ILE A 122 -64.92 33.99 -4.27
CA ILE A 122 -65.04 34.26 -2.82
C ILE A 122 -66.15 33.41 -2.19
N PHE A 123 -67.39 33.45 -2.69
CA PHE A 123 -68.50 32.68 -2.09
C PHE A 123 -68.32 31.14 -2.14
N THR A 124 -67.38 30.63 -2.94
CA THR A 124 -67.11 29.19 -3.08
C THR A 124 -65.83 28.71 -2.37
N VAL A 125 -65.07 29.60 -1.72
CA VAL A 125 -63.82 29.22 -1.01
C VAL A 125 -64.05 28.16 0.06
N PRO A 126 -65.00 28.29 1.02
CA PRO A 126 -65.09 27.34 2.13
C PRO A 126 -65.49 25.91 1.71
N GLU A 127 -66.40 25.77 0.74
CA GLU A 127 -66.76 24.48 0.16
C GLU A 127 -65.57 23.85 -0.60
N SER A 128 -64.88 24.67 -1.40
CA SER A 128 -63.69 24.23 -2.15
C SER A 128 -62.55 23.82 -1.22
N VAL A 129 -62.39 24.50 -0.08
CA VAL A 129 -61.39 24.19 0.95
C VAL A 129 -61.64 22.80 1.55
N GLU A 130 -62.83 22.54 2.07
CA GLU A 130 -63.16 21.25 2.69
C GLU A 130 -63.15 20.09 1.66
N LYS A 131 -63.58 20.35 0.42
CA LYS A 131 -63.45 19.40 -0.70
C LYS A 131 -61.99 19.09 -1.06
N THR A 132 -61.12 20.09 -1.05
CA THR A 132 -59.68 19.92 -1.29
C THR A 132 -59.04 19.08 -0.18
N LYS A 133 -59.39 19.34 1.08
CA LYS A 133 -58.96 18.58 2.26
C LYS A 133 -59.36 17.11 2.16
N GLN A 134 -60.59 16.81 1.74
CA GLN A 134 -61.05 15.45 1.48
C GLN A 134 -60.23 14.78 0.38
N TRP A 135 -59.96 15.45 -0.74
CA TRP A 135 -59.10 14.92 -1.81
C TRP A 135 -57.64 14.69 -1.38
N ILE A 136 -57.08 15.47 -0.46
CA ILE A 136 -55.75 15.19 0.14
C ILE A 136 -55.79 13.90 0.98
N ASN A 137 -56.82 13.74 1.82
CA ASN A 137 -57.01 12.58 2.67
C ASN A 137 -57.27 11.29 1.86
N GLU A 138 -58.03 11.38 0.77
CA GLU A 138 -58.25 10.29 -0.19
C GLU A 138 -57.04 10.00 -1.10
N GLY A 139 -55.94 10.78 -1.03
CA GLY A 139 -54.77 10.61 -1.87
C GLY A 139 -54.95 11.03 -3.34
N LYS A 140 -56.02 11.76 -3.69
CA LYS A 140 -56.32 12.26 -5.04
C LYS A 140 -55.50 13.52 -5.36
N LEU A 141 -54.18 13.44 -5.19
CA LEU A 141 -53.27 14.59 -5.09
C LEU A 141 -53.32 15.56 -6.28
N LEU A 142 -53.55 15.08 -7.51
CA LEU A 142 -53.68 15.96 -8.68
C LEU A 142 -54.91 16.87 -8.63
N HIS A 143 -56.04 16.35 -8.13
CA HIS A 143 -57.30 17.11 -8.05
C HIS A 143 -57.24 18.10 -6.88
N ALA A 144 -56.70 17.65 -5.74
CA ALA A 144 -56.38 18.52 -4.62
C ALA A 144 -55.36 19.60 -4.99
N HIS A 145 -54.32 19.29 -5.79
CA HIS A 145 -53.33 20.28 -6.23
C HIS A 145 -53.93 21.33 -7.16
N GLN A 146 -54.74 20.92 -8.13
CA GLN A 146 -55.44 21.88 -9.01
C GLN A 146 -56.36 22.80 -8.19
N SER A 147 -57.18 22.23 -7.31
CA SER A 147 -58.11 22.99 -6.46
C SER A 147 -57.38 23.95 -5.51
N LEU A 148 -56.25 23.51 -4.92
CA LEU A 148 -55.36 24.38 -4.14
C LEU A 148 -54.74 25.49 -4.98
N MET A 149 -54.32 25.20 -6.22
CA MET A 149 -53.73 26.19 -7.13
C MET A 149 -54.78 27.24 -7.56
N ASP A 150 -56.01 26.83 -7.83
CA ASP A 150 -57.12 27.74 -8.17
C ASP A 150 -57.48 28.65 -6.97
N LEU A 151 -57.40 28.13 -5.74
CA LEU A 151 -57.56 28.90 -4.49
C LEU A 151 -56.39 29.85 -4.21
N GLU A 152 -55.13 29.39 -4.37
CA GLU A 152 -53.94 30.23 -4.23
C GLU A 152 -53.94 31.36 -5.27
N ASN A 153 -54.24 31.08 -6.55
CA ASN A 153 -54.37 32.10 -7.59
C ASN A 153 -55.44 33.15 -7.23
N SER A 154 -56.63 32.70 -6.80
CA SER A 154 -57.74 33.59 -6.41
C SER A 154 -57.36 34.54 -5.27
N ARG A 155 -56.63 34.04 -4.26
CA ARG A 155 -56.05 34.83 -3.17
C ARG A 155 -54.99 35.80 -3.68
N ASP A 156 -54.07 35.31 -4.51
CA ASP A 156 -52.87 36.04 -4.92
C ASP A 156 -53.17 37.18 -5.89
N ASP A 157 -54.15 37.03 -6.79
CA ASP A 157 -54.60 38.12 -7.65
C ASP A 157 -55.48 39.14 -6.90
N LEU A 158 -56.29 38.74 -5.91
CA LEU A 158 -56.96 39.69 -5.00
C LEU A 158 -55.96 40.55 -4.21
N LEU A 159 -54.91 39.92 -3.67
CA LEU A 159 -53.82 40.63 -2.99
C LEU A 159 -52.99 41.50 -3.94
N TYR A 160 -52.86 41.12 -5.22
CA TYR A 160 -52.18 41.92 -6.24
C TYR A 160 -52.97 43.17 -6.63
N GLU A 161 -54.28 43.07 -6.85
CA GLU A 161 -55.11 44.25 -7.12
C GLU A 161 -55.13 45.21 -5.92
N LEU A 162 -55.17 44.68 -4.68
CA LEU A 162 -55.00 45.51 -3.47
C LEU A 162 -53.62 46.20 -3.42
N HIS A 163 -52.55 45.52 -3.86
CA HIS A 163 -51.20 46.10 -3.89
C HIS A 163 -51.05 47.24 -4.91
N LYS A 164 -51.80 47.23 -6.02
CA LYS A 164 -51.82 48.33 -7.01
C LYS A 164 -52.47 49.62 -6.48
N LEU A 165 -53.33 49.54 -5.47
CA LEU A 165 -54.05 50.71 -4.96
C LEU A 165 -53.09 51.64 -4.19
N PRO A 166 -53.09 52.95 -4.47
CA PRO A 166 -52.14 53.88 -3.84
C PRO A 166 -52.35 54.04 -2.33
N ASN A 167 -53.57 53.75 -1.84
CA ASN A 167 -53.90 53.70 -0.42
C ASN A 167 -54.07 52.23 0.01
N GLN A 168 -52.99 51.58 0.43
CA GLN A 168 -53.03 50.20 0.92
C GLN A 168 -53.73 50.13 2.29
N SER A 169 -54.99 49.71 2.28
CA SER A 169 -55.78 49.50 3.49
C SER A 169 -55.24 48.32 4.30
N THR A 170 -54.76 48.62 5.51
CA THR A 170 -54.26 47.60 6.44
C THR A 170 -55.38 46.68 6.93
N ALA A 171 -56.61 47.21 7.08
CA ALA A 171 -57.78 46.43 7.45
C ALA A 171 -58.14 45.39 6.38
N ASP A 172 -58.19 45.79 5.10
CA ASP A 172 -58.54 44.87 4.00
C ASP A 172 -57.44 43.82 3.78
N THR A 173 -56.17 44.20 4.00
CA THR A 173 -55.03 43.26 4.00
C THR A 173 -55.16 42.20 5.10
N ILE A 174 -55.65 42.58 6.29
CA ILE A 174 -55.88 41.66 7.41
C ILE A 174 -57.11 40.78 7.14
N MET A 175 -58.20 41.36 6.62
CA MET A 175 -59.43 40.64 6.30
C MET A 175 -59.19 39.55 5.23
N LEU A 176 -58.47 39.86 4.16
CA LEU A 176 -58.13 38.87 3.13
C LEU A 176 -57.22 37.76 3.69
N LYS A 177 -56.26 38.08 4.56
CA LYS A 177 -55.41 37.06 5.20
C LYS A 177 -56.21 36.11 6.09
N ALA A 178 -57.08 36.63 6.94
CA ALA A 178 -57.97 35.81 7.77
C ALA A 178 -58.93 34.96 6.93
N TYR A 179 -59.42 35.48 5.80
CA TYR A 179 -60.34 34.75 4.92
C TYR A 179 -59.67 33.57 4.18
N PHE A 180 -58.38 33.67 3.89
CA PHE A 180 -57.61 32.65 3.17
C PHE A 180 -56.67 31.81 4.05
N GLU A 181 -56.77 31.91 5.38
CA GLU A 181 -55.92 31.17 6.35
C GLU A 181 -56.01 29.64 6.14
N ASP A 182 -57.23 29.11 5.91
CA ASP A 182 -57.44 27.69 5.62
C ASP A 182 -56.71 27.21 4.33
N VAL A 183 -56.46 28.10 3.36
CA VAL A 183 -55.71 27.75 2.14
C VAL A 183 -54.23 27.54 2.45
N GLU A 184 -53.66 28.28 3.41
CA GLU A 184 -52.29 28.02 3.89
C GLU A 184 -52.22 26.69 4.65
N ILE A 185 -53.25 26.36 5.44
CA ILE A 185 -53.37 25.04 6.11
C ILE A 185 -53.45 23.91 5.07
N LEU A 186 -54.23 24.07 3.99
CA LEU A 186 -54.28 23.11 2.88
C LEU A 186 -52.93 22.94 2.18
N SER A 187 -52.21 24.04 1.94
CA SER A 187 -50.87 24.01 1.33
C SER A 187 -49.89 23.22 2.20
N GLN A 188 -49.94 23.39 3.53
CA GLN A 188 -49.17 22.58 4.49
C GLN A 188 -49.61 21.11 4.53
N LEU A 189 -50.89 20.79 4.39
CA LEU A 189 -51.40 19.41 4.35
C LEU A 189 -50.96 18.68 3.07
N MET A 190 -51.03 19.37 1.92
CA MET A 190 -50.49 18.88 0.65
C MET A 190 -48.98 18.62 0.77
N GLU A 191 -48.23 19.56 1.35
CA GLU A 191 -46.80 19.40 1.57
C GLU A 191 -46.47 18.17 2.44
N LYS A 192 -47.18 17.99 3.57
CA LYS A 192 -47.03 16.83 4.46
C LYS A 192 -47.29 15.51 3.74
N GLN A 193 -48.31 15.45 2.89
CA GLN A 193 -48.66 14.25 2.13
C GLN A 193 -47.63 13.94 1.02
N ILE A 194 -47.10 14.96 0.34
CA ILE A 194 -45.99 14.81 -0.62
C ILE A 194 -44.71 14.34 0.09
N ARG A 195 -44.38 14.90 1.28
CA ARG A 195 -43.27 14.42 2.12
C ARG A 195 -43.43 12.95 2.48
N LEU A 196 -44.63 12.50 2.85
CA LEU A 196 -44.91 11.10 3.18
C LEU A 196 -44.68 10.19 1.96
N VAL A 197 -45.22 10.56 0.80
CA VAL A 197 -45.03 9.82 -0.47
C VAL A 197 -43.55 9.70 -0.84
N LEU A 198 -42.81 10.81 -0.80
CA LEU A 198 -41.37 10.84 -1.10
C LEU A 198 -40.53 10.04 -0.09
N SER A 199 -40.84 10.11 1.21
CA SER A 199 -40.12 9.35 2.24
C SER A 199 -40.17 7.84 2.05
N ARG A 200 -41.17 7.36 1.28
CA ARG A 200 -41.41 5.94 0.97
C ARG A 200 -41.03 5.56 -0.46
N THR A 201 -40.38 6.45 -1.23
CA THR A 201 -40.15 6.30 -2.68
C THR A 201 -39.75 4.89 -3.10
N LEU A 202 -38.71 4.29 -2.50
CA LEU A 202 -38.22 2.96 -2.91
C LEU A 202 -39.21 1.82 -2.65
N ASN A 203 -40.15 1.98 -1.71
CA ASN A 203 -41.22 1.01 -1.45
C ASN A 203 -42.45 1.29 -2.34
N THR A 204 -42.76 2.56 -2.59
CA THR A 204 -43.85 2.98 -3.49
C THR A 204 -43.54 2.60 -4.94
N VAL A 205 -42.32 2.84 -5.42
CA VAL A 205 -41.86 2.48 -6.77
C VAL A 205 -41.92 0.97 -7.03
N ARG A 206 -41.70 0.12 -6.01
CA ARG A 206 -41.86 -1.35 -6.11
C ARG A 206 -43.33 -1.81 -6.27
N LYS A 207 -44.33 -0.93 -6.05
CA LYS A 207 -45.77 -1.28 -6.06
C LYS A 207 -46.61 -0.43 -7.03
N GLU A 208 -46.55 0.89 -6.88
CA GLU A 208 -47.37 1.88 -7.58
C GLU A 208 -46.52 3.08 -8.05
N PRO A 209 -45.73 2.93 -9.14
CA PRO A 209 -44.86 4.00 -9.67
C PRO A 209 -45.61 5.30 -9.98
N THR A 210 -46.88 5.20 -10.36
CA THR A 210 -47.79 6.31 -10.71
C THR A 210 -47.97 7.33 -9.59
N VAL A 211 -47.87 6.93 -8.32
CA VAL A 211 -47.98 7.82 -7.15
C VAL A 211 -46.76 8.74 -7.05
N ILE A 212 -45.57 8.23 -7.36
CA ILE A 212 -44.32 9.00 -7.38
C ILE A 212 -44.30 9.96 -8.57
N VAL A 213 -44.65 9.47 -9.76
CA VAL A 213 -44.81 10.33 -10.96
C VAL A 213 -45.84 11.45 -10.71
N THR A 214 -46.90 11.16 -9.94
CA THR A 214 -47.90 12.16 -9.54
C THR A 214 -47.31 13.23 -8.61
N ALA A 215 -46.60 12.84 -7.55
CA ALA A 215 -45.96 13.80 -6.64
C ALA A 215 -44.92 14.67 -7.36
N LEU A 216 -44.11 14.08 -8.25
CA LEU A 216 -43.10 14.81 -9.03
C LEU A 216 -43.72 15.80 -10.05
N ARG A 217 -44.85 15.43 -10.68
CA ARG A 217 -45.62 16.35 -11.53
C ARG A 217 -46.17 17.56 -10.77
N ILE A 218 -46.52 17.39 -9.49
CA ILE A 218 -46.94 18.51 -8.64
C ILE A 218 -45.73 19.39 -8.29
N ILE A 219 -44.60 18.79 -7.89
CA ILE A 219 -43.37 19.53 -7.55
C ILE A 219 -42.87 20.37 -8.74
N GLU A 220 -42.79 19.81 -9.95
CA GLU A 220 -42.35 20.55 -11.15
C GLU A 220 -43.36 21.66 -11.55
N ARG A 221 -44.65 21.53 -11.24
CA ARG A 221 -45.64 22.61 -11.40
C ARG A 221 -45.42 23.73 -10.39
N GLU A 222 -45.18 23.39 -9.12
CA GLU A 222 -44.94 24.35 -8.04
C GLU A 222 -43.63 25.12 -8.22
N GLU A 223 -42.55 24.44 -8.63
CA GLU A 223 -41.30 25.09 -9.01
C GLU A 223 -41.51 26.06 -10.19
N LYS A 224 -42.32 25.69 -11.19
CA LYS A 224 -42.66 26.59 -12.31
C LYS A 224 -43.46 27.80 -11.84
N ALA A 225 -44.40 27.63 -10.90
CA ALA A 225 -45.15 28.72 -10.29
C ALA A 225 -44.24 29.66 -9.48
N ASP A 226 -43.29 29.11 -8.72
CA ASP A 226 -42.28 29.88 -7.99
C ASP A 226 -41.42 30.74 -8.95
N HIS A 227 -41.00 30.20 -10.10
CA HIS A 227 -40.26 30.95 -11.12
C HIS A 227 -41.09 32.10 -11.70
N PHE A 228 -42.38 31.88 -12.00
CA PHE A 228 -43.27 32.95 -12.46
C PHE A 228 -43.51 34.02 -11.38
N ALA A 229 -43.67 33.62 -10.11
CA ALA A 229 -43.83 34.56 -8.99
C ALA A 229 -42.58 35.46 -8.84
N ILE A 230 -41.38 34.88 -8.89
CA ILE A 230 -40.10 35.63 -8.86
C ILE A 230 -39.99 36.58 -10.06
N GLN A 231 -40.45 36.18 -11.25
CA GLN A 231 -40.46 37.05 -12.44
C GLN A 231 -41.46 38.21 -12.30
N ARG A 232 -42.69 37.95 -11.83
CA ARG A 232 -43.72 38.97 -11.54
C ARG A 232 -43.22 39.94 -10.48
N HIS A 233 -42.56 39.46 -9.43
CA HIS A 233 -41.96 40.29 -8.38
C HIS A 233 -40.90 41.26 -8.92
N ARG A 234 -39.99 40.81 -9.79
CA ARG A 234 -39.00 41.68 -10.45
C ARG A 234 -39.61 42.79 -11.32
N GLN A 235 -40.84 42.61 -11.80
CA GLN A 235 -41.54 43.57 -12.65
C GLN A 235 -42.49 44.49 -11.87
N SER A 236 -43.09 44.02 -10.78
CA SER A 236 -44.18 44.73 -10.08
C SER A 236 -44.01 44.92 -8.57
N GLY A 237 -42.90 44.49 -7.96
CA GLY A 237 -42.66 44.62 -6.51
C GLY A 237 -43.49 43.68 -5.62
N PHE A 238 -44.69 43.28 -6.04
CA PHE A 238 -45.52 42.29 -5.35
C PHE A 238 -44.89 40.89 -5.32
N MET A 239 -45.01 40.19 -4.19
CA MET A 239 -44.69 38.76 -4.08
C MET A 239 -45.83 38.04 -3.35
N PRO A 240 -46.35 36.91 -3.86
CA PRO A 240 -47.44 36.19 -3.19
C PRO A 240 -47.02 35.57 -1.86
N PRO A 241 -47.92 35.50 -0.84
CA PRO A 241 -47.61 34.91 0.45
C PRO A 241 -47.35 33.40 0.33
N GLY A 242 -46.25 32.95 0.95
CA GLY A 242 -45.80 31.56 0.91
C GLY A 242 -44.97 31.17 -0.34
N ARG A 243 -44.68 32.10 -1.25
CA ARG A 243 -43.80 31.87 -2.42
C ARG A 243 -42.39 32.47 -2.19
N PRO A 244 -41.30 31.85 -2.68
CA PRO A 244 -41.24 30.55 -3.35
C PRO A 244 -41.28 29.39 -2.34
N LYS A 245 -42.00 28.32 -2.67
CA LYS A 245 -42.11 27.12 -1.83
C LYS A 245 -40.89 26.19 -1.91
N CYS A 246 -40.12 26.24 -3.00
CA CYS A 246 -38.89 25.45 -3.21
C CYS A 246 -39.08 23.93 -2.99
N TRP A 247 -40.21 23.36 -3.43
CA TRP A 247 -40.56 21.96 -3.16
C TRP A 247 -39.59 20.93 -3.76
N LYS A 248 -38.76 21.29 -4.75
CA LYS A 248 -37.66 20.44 -5.23
C LYS A 248 -36.53 20.32 -4.21
N ASN A 249 -36.14 21.43 -3.57
CA ASN A 249 -35.15 21.42 -2.48
C ASN A 249 -35.69 20.67 -1.26
N MET A 250 -37.00 20.78 -1.00
CA MET A 250 -37.68 19.98 0.02
C MET A 250 -37.63 18.48 -0.31
N ALA A 251 -37.93 18.11 -1.56
CA ALA A 251 -37.94 16.71 -2.01
C ALA A 251 -36.57 16.05 -1.88
N MET A 252 -35.50 16.73 -2.34
CA MET A 252 -34.13 16.22 -2.24
C MET A 252 -33.73 15.89 -0.80
N LYS A 253 -34.05 16.77 0.17
CA LYS A 253 -33.78 16.55 1.60
C LYS A 253 -34.60 15.40 2.20
N ILE A 254 -35.81 15.14 1.70
CA ILE A 254 -36.63 14.00 2.13
C ILE A 254 -36.12 12.68 1.57
N LEU A 255 -35.60 12.66 0.33
CA LEU A 255 -34.94 11.49 -0.24
C LEU A 255 -33.63 11.18 0.49
N GLU A 256 -32.81 12.19 0.74
CA GLU A 256 -31.58 12.09 1.55
C GLU A 256 -31.85 11.51 2.94
N LYS A 257 -32.83 12.06 3.67
CA LYS A 257 -33.23 11.52 4.97
C LYS A 257 -33.83 10.11 4.89
N SER A 258 -34.56 9.77 3.82
CA SER A 258 -35.05 8.40 3.61
C SER A 258 -33.90 7.40 3.46
N VAL A 259 -32.82 7.78 2.77
CA VAL A 259 -31.61 6.97 2.63
C VAL A 259 -30.86 6.84 3.97
N ALA A 260 -30.63 7.94 4.68
CA ALA A 260 -29.97 7.94 5.99
C ALA A 260 -30.70 7.04 7.00
N ASN A 261 -32.01 7.23 7.15
CA ASN A 261 -32.87 6.39 8.01
C ASN A 261 -32.80 4.88 7.68
N ARG A 262 -32.51 4.49 6.43
CA ARG A 262 -32.39 3.08 6.02
C ARG A 262 -31.03 2.49 6.39
N ILE A 263 -29.95 3.27 6.29
CA ILE A 263 -28.61 2.85 6.74
C ILE A 263 -28.57 2.77 8.27
N GLU A 264 -29.08 3.78 8.97
CA GLU A 264 -29.26 3.76 10.43
C GLU A 264 -30.10 2.54 10.88
N GLY A 265 -31.24 2.30 10.22
CA GLY A 265 -32.10 1.14 10.47
C GLY A 265 -31.52 -0.23 10.10
N THR A 266 -30.28 -0.29 9.59
CA THR A 266 -29.52 -1.54 9.37
C THR A 266 -28.64 -1.90 10.57
N HIS A 267 -28.42 -0.97 11.50
CA HIS A 267 -27.64 -1.18 12.71
C HIS A 267 -28.50 -1.86 13.81
N VAL A 268 -28.61 -3.19 13.72
CA VAL A 268 -29.52 -4.01 14.56
C VAL A 268 -28.86 -4.61 15.82
N GLU A 269 -27.53 -4.74 15.85
CA GLU A 269 -26.77 -5.42 16.92
C GLU A 269 -25.67 -4.50 17.47
N GLU A 270 -25.51 -4.44 18.79
CA GLU A 270 -24.38 -3.75 19.43
C GLU A 270 -23.19 -4.70 19.68
N ARG A 271 -22.00 -4.13 19.96
CA ARG A 271 -20.79 -4.91 20.32
C ARG A 271 -21.02 -5.82 21.55
N ALA A 272 -21.95 -5.44 22.43
CA ALA A 272 -22.34 -6.24 23.59
C ALA A 272 -23.12 -7.53 23.23
N ASP A 273 -23.95 -7.48 22.18
CA ASP A 273 -24.78 -8.62 21.75
C ASP A 273 -23.95 -9.65 20.96
N ASN A 274 -23.03 -9.18 20.11
CA ASN A 274 -22.36 -10.03 19.15
C ASN A 274 -20.92 -9.58 18.83
N LYS A 275 -19.95 -10.46 19.05
CA LYS A 275 -18.54 -10.25 18.68
C LYS A 275 -18.29 -10.07 17.17
N MET A 276 -19.27 -10.40 16.33
CA MET A 276 -19.23 -10.22 14.87
C MET A 276 -20.25 -9.18 14.36
N TRP A 277 -20.77 -8.32 15.24
CA TRP A 277 -21.76 -7.27 14.93
C TRP A 277 -21.35 -6.46 13.68
N LEU A 278 -20.11 -5.97 13.60
CA LEU A 278 -19.63 -5.13 12.51
C LEU A 278 -19.60 -5.86 11.17
N VAL A 279 -19.20 -7.14 11.17
CA VAL A 279 -19.18 -7.97 9.93
C VAL A 279 -20.60 -8.17 9.41
N ARG A 280 -21.55 -8.44 10.31
CA ARG A 280 -22.98 -8.59 9.97
C ARG A 280 -23.59 -7.26 9.50
N TYR A 281 -23.31 -6.16 10.18
CA TYR A 281 -23.75 -4.82 9.79
C TYR A 281 -23.24 -4.45 8.39
N LEU A 282 -21.94 -4.65 8.10
CA LEU A 282 -21.34 -4.34 6.80
C LEU A 282 -21.93 -5.21 5.67
N GLU A 283 -22.23 -6.49 5.92
CA GLU A 283 -22.86 -7.37 4.93
C GLU A 283 -24.34 -7.04 4.71
N LEU A 284 -25.12 -6.80 5.77
CA LEU A 284 -26.52 -6.33 5.66
C LEU A 284 -26.59 -5.00 4.92
N THR A 285 -25.65 -4.09 5.18
CA THR A 285 -25.51 -2.80 4.48
C THR A 285 -25.16 -3.00 3.00
N ARG A 286 -24.26 -3.93 2.67
CA ARG A 286 -23.93 -4.29 1.28
C ARG A 286 -25.18 -4.79 0.53
N LEU A 287 -25.92 -5.71 1.12
CA LEU A 287 -27.15 -6.27 0.55
C LEU A 287 -28.24 -5.21 0.35
N LEU A 288 -28.47 -4.36 1.36
CA LEU A 288 -29.44 -3.26 1.29
C LEU A 288 -29.11 -2.27 0.16
N ILE A 289 -27.86 -1.77 0.12
CA ILE A 289 -27.43 -0.79 -0.87
C ILE A 289 -27.51 -1.40 -2.28
N LEU A 290 -27.14 -2.67 -2.45
CA LEU A 290 -27.23 -3.36 -3.74
C LEU A 290 -28.68 -3.49 -4.22
N GLU A 291 -29.60 -3.94 -3.37
CA GLU A 291 -31.01 -4.11 -3.78
C GLU A 291 -31.69 -2.76 -4.06
N ASP A 292 -31.47 -1.75 -3.21
CA ASP A 292 -32.06 -0.43 -3.39
C ASP A 292 -31.49 0.31 -4.58
N LEU A 293 -30.16 0.31 -4.81
CA LEU A 293 -29.59 0.95 -6.01
C LEU A 293 -30.02 0.25 -7.30
N ARG A 294 -30.25 -1.07 -7.27
CA ARG A 294 -30.87 -1.79 -8.39
C ARG A 294 -32.30 -1.30 -8.65
N VAL A 295 -33.11 -1.12 -7.62
CA VAL A 295 -34.48 -0.57 -7.74
C VAL A 295 -34.46 0.89 -8.18
N VAL A 296 -33.48 1.69 -7.74
CA VAL A 296 -33.25 3.05 -8.22
C VAL A 296 -32.99 3.05 -9.73
N LYS A 297 -32.06 2.21 -10.19
CA LYS A 297 -31.64 2.17 -11.60
C LYS A 297 -32.72 1.61 -12.54
N THR A 298 -33.48 0.61 -12.10
CA THR A 298 -34.47 -0.10 -12.95
C THR A 298 -35.87 0.51 -12.91
N LEU A 299 -36.37 0.90 -11.74
CA LEU A 299 -37.77 1.33 -11.56
C LEU A 299 -37.90 2.82 -11.19
N CYS A 300 -36.96 3.38 -10.42
CA CYS A 300 -37.03 4.78 -10.01
C CYS A 300 -36.60 5.73 -11.16
N GLY A 301 -35.54 5.39 -11.90
CA GLY A 301 -35.04 6.15 -13.05
C GLY A 301 -36.14 6.58 -14.04
N PRO A 302 -36.98 5.67 -14.55
CA PRO A 302 -38.10 6.00 -15.44
C PRO A 302 -39.21 6.89 -14.83
N CYS A 303 -39.28 7.01 -13.49
CA CYS A 303 -40.29 7.82 -12.81
C CYS A 303 -39.90 9.30 -12.68
N PHE A 304 -38.61 9.63 -12.76
CA PHE A 304 -38.09 10.97 -12.53
C PHE A 304 -37.70 11.67 -13.85
N PRO A 305 -37.78 13.01 -13.92
CA PRO A 305 -37.31 13.73 -15.10
C PRO A 305 -35.79 13.61 -15.27
N PRO A 306 -35.25 13.52 -16.50
CA PRO A 306 -33.81 13.33 -16.74
C PRO A 306 -32.91 14.39 -16.07
N TRP A 307 -33.37 15.64 -15.97
CA TRP A 307 -32.65 16.75 -15.35
C TRP A 307 -32.52 16.66 -13.82
N TRP A 308 -33.13 15.66 -13.16
CA TRP A 308 -32.87 15.36 -11.75
C TRP A 308 -31.62 14.48 -11.55
N ASN A 309 -31.16 13.78 -12.61
CA ASN A 309 -30.11 12.76 -12.54
C ASN A 309 -30.27 11.84 -11.31
N ILE A 310 -31.47 11.27 -11.16
CA ILE A 310 -31.91 10.68 -9.88
C ILE A 310 -31.04 9.48 -9.45
N VAL A 311 -30.51 8.72 -10.41
CA VAL A 311 -29.67 7.55 -10.13
C VAL A 311 -28.36 7.98 -9.46
N ASN A 312 -27.62 8.90 -10.07
CA ASN A 312 -26.36 9.41 -9.51
C ASN A 312 -26.61 10.19 -8.20
N THR A 313 -27.78 10.83 -8.06
CA THR A 313 -28.22 11.49 -6.84
C THR A 313 -28.39 10.51 -5.68
N PHE A 314 -29.14 9.42 -5.86
CA PHE A 314 -29.26 8.36 -4.84
C PHE A 314 -27.91 7.72 -4.52
N VAL A 315 -27.09 7.41 -5.53
CA VAL A 315 -25.74 6.85 -5.33
C VAL A 315 -24.89 7.76 -4.44
N LYS A 316 -24.95 9.09 -4.63
CA LYS A 316 -24.29 10.07 -3.75
C LYS A 316 -24.90 10.13 -2.35
N MET A 317 -26.23 10.05 -2.21
CA MET A 317 -26.88 9.98 -0.89
C MET A 317 -26.43 8.74 -0.10
N TYR A 318 -26.48 7.55 -0.71
CA TYR A 318 -26.02 6.31 -0.07
C TYR A 318 -24.54 6.36 0.28
N HIS A 319 -23.69 6.92 -0.58
CA HIS A 319 -22.26 7.12 -0.28
C HIS A 319 -22.05 8.07 0.90
N THR A 320 -22.68 9.25 0.92
CA THR A 320 -22.49 10.25 1.98
C THR A 320 -23.02 9.76 3.33
N SER A 321 -24.23 9.19 3.38
CA SER A 321 -24.80 8.68 4.63
C SER A 321 -24.02 7.47 5.18
N LEU A 322 -23.52 6.59 4.31
CA LEU A 322 -22.61 5.52 4.72
C LEU A 322 -21.26 6.08 5.22
N SER A 323 -20.70 7.07 4.52
CA SER A 323 -19.47 7.76 4.93
C SER A 323 -19.59 8.41 6.30
N GLN A 324 -20.75 8.98 6.63
CA GLN A 324 -21.06 9.54 7.95
C GLN A 324 -21.14 8.42 9.00
N HIS A 325 -22.01 7.43 8.82
CA HIS A 325 -22.22 6.37 9.81
C HIS A 325 -20.94 5.54 10.09
N LEU A 326 -20.08 5.32 9.08
CA LEU A 326 -18.78 4.68 9.29
C LEU A 326 -17.80 5.57 10.08
N LYS A 327 -17.84 6.91 9.91
CA LYS A 327 -17.04 7.83 10.73
C LYS A 327 -17.52 7.85 12.18
N ASP A 328 -18.82 7.75 12.42
CA ASP A 328 -19.38 7.66 13.76
C ASP A 328 -18.89 6.38 14.45
N ILE A 329 -18.98 5.21 13.77
CA ILE A 329 -18.42 3.93 14.24
C ILE A 329 -16.91 4.03 14.53
N ILE A 330 -16.12 4.66 13.65
CA ILE A 330 -14.67 4.88 13.87
C ILE A 330 -14.42 5.76 15.10
N THR A 331 -15.28 6.76 15.33
CA THR A 331 -15.18 7.71 16.45
C THR A 331 -15.56 7.07 17.79
N SER A 332 -16.53 6.14 17.79
CA SER A 332 -16.84 5.27 18.93
C SER A 332 -15.69 4.31 19.30
N GLY A 333 -14.74 4.09 18.38
CA GLY A 333 -13.52 3.32 18.61
C GLY A 333 -13.66 1.85 18.22
N LEU A 334 -12.68 1.35 17.46
CA LEU A 334 -12.62 -0.02 16.95
C LEU A 334 -11.69 -0.91 17.77
N GLU A 335 -12.00 -2.21 17.83
CA GLU A 335 -11.26 -3.22 18.59
C GLU A 335 -10.74 -4.37 17.70
N GLY A 336 -9.42 -4.61 17.70
CA GLY A 336 -8.78 -5.79 17.10
C GLY A 336 -9.22 -6.12 15.66
N ASN A 337 -9.98 -7.19 15.50
CA ASN A 337 -10.45 -7.70 14.19
C ASN A 337 -11.46 -6.76 13.49
N GLU A 338 -12.03 -5.78 14.19
CA GLU A 338 -12.91 -4.78 13.58
C GLU A 338 -12.15 -3.88 12.59
N TYR A 339 -10.89 -3.51 12.88
CA TYR A 339 -10.04 -2.77 11.94
C TYR A 339 -9.86 -3.54 10.63
N VAL A 340 -9.56 -4.84 10.72
CA VAL A 340 -9.40 -5.74 9.56
C VAL A 340 -10.69 -5.80 8.76
N SER A 341 -11.82 -6.04 9.44
CA SER A 341 -13.15 -6.17 8.83
C SER A 341 -13.54 -4.90 8.06
N LEU A 342 -13.36 -3.73 8.68
CA LEU A 342 -13.69 -2.45 8.09
C LEU A 342 -12.76 -2.08 6.93
N LEU A 343 -11.44 -2.23 7.08
CA LEU A 343 -10.47 -1.91 6.03
C LEU A 343 -10.64 -2.83 4.81
N ALA A 344 -10.81 -4.14 5.01
CA ALA A 344 -11.06 -5.08 3.92
C ALA A 344 -12.37 -4.76 3.19
N TRP A 345 -13.46 -4.46 3.91
CA TRP A 345 -14.75 -4.13 3.31
C TRP A 345 -14.70 -2.82 2.51
N ILE A 346 -14.09 -1.77 3.06
CA ILE A 346 -13.96 -0.47 2.37
C ILE A 346 -13.08 -0.58 1.13
N MET A 347 -11.93 -1.26 1.22
CA MET A 347 -10.98 -1.33 0.11
C MET A 347 -11.48 -2.29 -0.99
N ASN A 348 -11.95 -3.49 -0.62
CA ASN A 348 -12.18 -4.59 -1.56
C ASN A 348 -13.66 -4.82 -1.88
N THR A 349 -14.55 -4.92 -0.88
CA THR A 349 -15.99 -5.19 -1.10
C THR A 349 -16.72 -3.97 -1.68
N TYR A 350 -16.56 -2.79 -1.06
CA TYR A 350 -17.27 -1.56 -1.46
C TYR A 350 -16.87 -1.09 -2.86
N THR A 351 -15.57 -0.99 -3.14
CA THR A 351 -15.07 -0.57 -4.47
C THR A 351 -15.07 -1.69 -5.50
N GLY A 352 -15.31 -2.94 -5.09
CA GLY A 352 -15.21 -4.14 -5.91
C GLY A 352 -16.51 -4.56 -6.61
N PRO A 353 -16.52 -5.79 -7.19
CA PRO A 353 -17.66 -6.34 -7.92
C PRO A 353 -18.82 -6.76 -7.01
N GLU A 354 -18.62 -6.80 -5.69
CA GLU A 354 -19.64 -7.19 -4.70
C GLU A 354 -20.63 -6.06 -4.37
N LEU A 355 -20.30 -4.82 -4.75
CA LEU A 355 -21.16 -3.64 -4.59
C LEU A 355 -21.05 -2.68 -5.78
N MET A 356 -20.14 -1.70 -5.78
CA MET A 356 -20.20 -0.59 -6.76
C MET A 356 -19.95 -1.05 -8.21
N LYS A 357 -19.00 -1.97 -8.41
CA LYS A 357 -18.72 -2.57 -9.74
C LYS A 357 -19.58 -3.82 -10.01
N HIS A 358 -20.63 -4.08 -9.24
CA HIS A 358 -21.54 -5.20 -9.51
C HIS A 358 -22.20 -5.03 -10.89
N PRO A 359 -22.35 -6.09 -11.72
CA PRO A 359 -22.81 -5.96 -13.11
C PRO A 359 -24.15 -5.23 -13.27
N GLU A 360 -25.08 -5.40 -12.33
CA GLU A 360 -26.37 -4.68 -12.34
C GLU A 360 -26.21 -3.17 -12.09
N LEU A 361 -25.23 -2.75 -11.29
CA LEU A 361 -24.99 -1.34 -10.95
C LEU A 361 -24.02 -0.66 -11.92
N ASN A 362 -22.85 -1.26 -12.15
CA ASN A 362 -21.78 -0.78 -13.04
C ASN A 362 -21.43 0.71 -12.80
N ILE A 363 -21.03 1.02 -11.57
CA ILE A 363 -20.64 2.36 -11.11
C ILE A 363 -19.12 2.35 -10.90
N ASP A 364 -18.38 3.30 -11.49
CA ASP A 364 -16.96 3.48 -11.14
C ASP A 364 -16.87 4.30 -9.84
N PRO A 365 -16.22 3.79 -8.77
CA PRO A 365 -16.03 4.55 -7.54
C PRO A 365 -15.32 5.91 -7.73
N ARG A 366 -14.57 6.08 -8.83
CA ARG A 366 -13.88 7.34 -9.18
C ARG A 366 -14.84 8.51 -9.43
N ASP A 367 -16.08 8.26 -9.85
CA ASP A 367 -17.08 9.31 -10.15
C ASP A 367 -17.72 9.91 -8.88
N ILE A 368 -17.50 9.27 -7.72
CA ILE A 368 -18.10 9.64 -6.43
C ILE A 368 -17.01 10.12 -5.46
N GLY A 369 -15.85 9.45 -5.47
CA GLY A 369 -14.76 9.68 -4.51
C GLY A 369 -14.60 8.53 -3.51
N PRO A 370 -13.55 8.57 -2.66
CA PRO A 370 -13.30 7.54 -1.66
C PRO A 370 -14.25 7.70 -0.46
N LEU A 371 -14.75 6.57 0.07
CA LEU A 371 -15.76 6.54 1.13
C LEU A 371 -15.28 7.16 2.46
N LEU A 372 -13.97 7.08 2.72
CA LEU A 372 -13.26 7.80 3.79
C LEU A 372 -12.07 8.55 3.16
N SER A 373 -11.54 9.57 3.84
CA SER A 373 -10.32 10.23 3.37
C SER A 373 -9.12 9.28 3.45
N SER A 374 -8.15 9.46 2.55
CA SER A 374 -6.89 8.70 2.57
C SER A 374 -6.13 8.85 3.90
N GLU A 375 -6.24 10.03 4.53
CA GLU A 375 -5.71 10.32 5.86
C GLU A 375 -6.34 9.43 6.94
N MET A 376 -7.66 9.28 6.94
CA MET A 376 -8.38 8.43 7.90
C MET A 376 -8.13 6.93 7.64
N ILE A 377 -7.98 6.52 6.38
CA ILE A 377 -7.59 5.13 6.05
C ILE A 377 -6.17 4.84 6.56
N ASN A 378 -5.22 5.78 6.40
CA ASN A 378 -3.86 5.64 6.93
C ASN A 378 -3.85 5.61 8.47
N ASP A 379 -4.57 6.51 9.14
CA ASP A 379 -4.72 6.49 10.61
C ASP A 379 -5.29 5.15 11.12
N LEU A 380 -6.31 4.59 10.46
CA LEU A 380 -6.82 3.25 10.77
C LEU A 380 -5.76 2.15 10.56
N GLN A 381 -4.97 2.21 9.50
CA GLN A 381 -3.87 1.27 9.23
C GLN A 381 -2.77 1.38 10.29
N GLN A 382 -2.34 2.59 10.67
CA GLN A 382 -1.33 2.79 11.71
C GLN A 382 -1.83 2.39 13.10
N ARG A 383 -3.11 2.62 13.43
CA ARG A 383 -3.74 2.10 14.67
C ARG A 383 -3.78 0.58 14.70
N TYR A 384 -4.11 -0.07 13.58
CA TYR A 384 -4.06 -1.52 13.45
C TYR A 384 -2.63 -2.07 13.61
N LEU A 385 -1.65 -1.48 12.91
CA LEU A 385 -0.23 -1.86 13.03
C LEU A 385 0.29 -1.66 14.46
N LYS A 386 -0.14 -0.62 15.17
CA LYS A 386 0.18 -0.41 16.58
C LYS A 386 -0.44 -1.49 17.49
N ASN A 387 -1.68 -1.91 17.23
CA ASN A 387 -2.31 -3.01 17.96
C ASN A 387 -1.57 -4.34 17.71
N MET A 388 -1.27 -4.65 16.44
CA MET A 388 -0.47 -5.79 16.01
C MET A 388 0.93 -5.80 16.65
N CYS A 389 1.60 -4.64 16.71
CA CYS A 389 2.89 -4.43 17.40
C CYS A 389 2.83 -4.83 18.88
N GLN A 390 1.79 -4.38 19.59
CA GLN A 390 1.64 -4.65 21.01
C GLN A 390 1.23 -6.12 21.28
N ASN A 391 0.42 -6.72 20.40
CA ASN A 391 0.11 -8.16 20.44
C ASN A 391 1.38 -9.01 20.23
N TYR A 392 2.29 -8.62 19.34
CA TYR A 392 3.59 -9.28 19.21
C TYR A 392 4.42 -9.20 20.49
N GLU A 393 4.53 -8.02 21.11
CA GLU A 393 5.32 -7.85 22.32
C GLU A 393 4.78 -8.70 23.49
N ASP A 394 3.46 -8.78 23.66
CA ASP A 394 2.83 -9.64 24.67
C ASP A 394 2.98 -11.14 24.38
N TRP A 395 2.87 -11.58 23.11
CA TRP A 395 3.07 -12.98 22.72
C TRP A 395 4.53 -13.41 22.83
N MET A 396 5.45 -12.64 22.25
CA MET A 396 6.89 -12.92 22.26
C MET A 396 7.44 -12.94 23.69
N LYS A 397 6.93 -12.07 24.57
CA LYS A 397 7.23 -12.13 26.00
C LYS A 397 6.75 -13.43 26.65
N LYS A 398 5.50 -13.85 26.42
CA LYS A 398 4.97 -15.13 26.96
C LYS A 398 5.75 -16.34 26.44
N THR A 399 6.08 -16.37 25.15
CA THR A 399 6.91 -17.42 24.55
C THR A 399 8.30 -17.48 25.21
N LEU A 400 8.90 -16.33 25.52
CA LEU A 400 10.16 -16.27 26.28
C LEU A 400 10.02 -16.73 27.73
N GLU A 401 8.89 -16.46 28.38
CA GLU A 401 8.59 -16.90 29.74
C GLU A 401 8.37 -18.43 29.80
N THR A 402 7.74 -19.03 28.80
CA THR A 402 7.65 -20.50 28.64
C THR A 402 9.03 -21.13 28.44
N GLU A 403 9.80 -20.68 27.45
CA GLU A 403 11.16 -21.19 27.21
C GLU A 403 12.04 -21.08 28.47
N LYS A 404 11.98 -19.93 29.18
CA LYS A 404 12.69 -19.77 30.46
C LYS A 404 12.30 -20.83 31.50
N VAL A 405 11.02 -21.21 31.60
CA VAL A 405 10.56 -22.27 32.53
C VAL A 405 11.07 -23.63 32.09
N ASP A 406 11.02 -23.94 30.79
CA ASP A 406 11.45 -25.22 30.24
C ASP A 406 12.95 -25.46 30.48
N TRP A 407 13.79 -24.41 30.38
CA TRP A 407 15.23 -24.46 30.69
C TRP A 407 15.53 -24.80 32.17
N TRP A 408 14.59 -24.58 33.10
CA TRP A 408 14.71 -24.97 34.52
C TRP A 408 14.01 -26.28 34.86
N SER A 409 13.26 -26.88 33.94
CA SER A 409 12.39 -28.03 34.21
C SER A 409 13.14 -29.31 34.62
N GLY A 410 14.40 -29.45 34.20
CA GLY A 410 15.18 -30.68 34.33
C GLY A 410 14.69 -31.83 33.43
N VAL A 411 13.71 -31.59 32.57
CA VAL A 411 13.21 -32.53 31.57
C VAL A 411 14.08 -32.43 30.32
N LEU A 412 14.45 -33.57 29.74
CA LEU A 412 15.12 -33.59 28.43
C LEU A 412 14.21 -32.99 27.36
N PRO A 413 14.69 -32.08 26.49
CA PRO A 413 13.87 -31.52 25.41
C PRO A 413 13.29 -32.64 24.52
N GLU A 414 12.08 -32.43 24.02
CA GLU A 414 11.42 -33.44 23.17
C GLU A 414 12.27 -33.73 21.93
N SER A 415 12.74 -34.98 21.83
CA SER A 415 13.27 -35.55 20.60
C SER A 415 12.10 -36.24 19.90
N SER A 416 11.74 -35.76 18.71
CA SER A 416 10.78 -36.46 17.87
C SER A 416 11.42 -37.78 17.43
N THR A 417 10.63 -38.85 17.30
CA THR A 417 11.16 -40.18 16.93
C THR A 417 11.61 -40.27 15.47
N GLU A 418 11.55 -39.16 14.72
CA GLU A 418 11.95 -39.04 13.32
C GLU A 418 13.12 -38.04 13.11
N GLU A 419 13.40 -37.12 14.04
CA GLU A 419 14.51 -36.14 13.93
C GLU A 419 15.50 -36.27 15.11
N ALA A 420 16.77 -36.55 14.80
CA ALA A 420 17.81 -36.90 15.79
C ALA A 420 18.39 -35.70 16.60
N TYR A 421 17.69 -34.57 16.65
CA TYR A 421 18.17 -33.32 17.24
C TYR A 421 17.17 -32.74 18.24
N TYR A 422 17.66 -31.97 19.21
CA TYR A 422 16.78 -31.26 20.16
C TYR A 422 16.28 -29.95 19.55
N HIS A 423 14.98 -29.68 19.71
CA HIS A 423 14.31 -28.50 19.16
C HIS A 423 13.62 -27.68 20.26
N THR A 424 13.53 -26.37 20.03
CA THR A 424 12.74 -25.40 20.84
C THR A 424 11.43 -25.10 20.11
N ALA A 425 10.35 -24.85 20.85
CA ALA A 425 9.04 -24.53 20.28
C ALA A 425 8.95 -23.08 19.77
N ALA A 426 9.72 -22.16 20.36
CA ALA A 426 9.62 -20.73 20.06
C ALA A 426 9.75 -20.34 18.58
N PRO A 427 10.70 -20.88 17.77
CA PRO A 427 10.79 -20.53 16.35
C PRO A 427 9.53 -20.92 15.55
N VAL A 428 8.90 -22.03 15.90
CA VAL A 428 7.67 -22.52 15.25
C VAL A 428 6.49 -21.62 15.62
N ILE A 429 6.32 -21.30 16.90
CA ILE A 429 5.27 -20.42 17.42
C ILE A 429 5.37 -19.02 16.77
N ILE A 430 6.59 -18.46 16.72
CA ILE A 430 6.83 -17.13 16.14
C ILE A 430 6.56 -17.13 14.64
N TYR A 431 6.99 -18.17 13.90
CA TYR A 431 6.71 -18.27 12.47
C TYR A 431 5.21 -18.38 12.17
N GLN A 432 4.48 -19.24 12.90
CA GLN A 432 3.03 -19.39 12.75
C GLN A 432 2.28 -18.07 13.06
N MET A 433 2.70 -17.36 14.11
CA MET A 433 2.10 -16.06 14.46
C MET A 433 2.34 -15.00 13.37
N ILE A 434 3.52 -15.00 12.73
CA ILE A 434 3.84 -14.09 11.64
C ILE A 434 3.02 -14.42 10.39
N ASP A 435 3.01 -15.69 9.97
CA ASP A 435 2.24 -16.15 8.80
C ASP A 435 0.74 -15.81 8.93
N GLN A 436 0.12 -16.11 10.08
CA GLN A 436 -1.30 -15.81 10.31
C GLN A 436 -1.63 -14.31 10.16
N ASN A 437 -0.82 -13.40 10.72
CA ASN A 437 -1.07 -11.97 10.61
C ASN A 437 -0.73 -11.42 9.20
N LEU A 438 0.25 -12.00 8.49
CA LEU A 438 0.54 -11.66 7.11
C LEU A 438 -0.55 -12.15 6.15
N GLN A 439 -1.16 -13.31 6.41
CA GLN A 439 -2.34 -13.77 5.68
C GLN A 439 -3.53 -12.83 5.87
N VAL A 440 -3.76 -12.35 7.10
CA VAL A 440 -4.82 -11.37 7.40
C VAL A 440 -4.57 -10.02 6.70
N THR A 441 -3.37 -9.45 6.79
CA THR A 441 -3.09 -8.15 6.13
C THR A 441 -3.17 -8.23 4.60
N LYS A 442 -2.86 -9.40 4.02
CA LYS A 442 -3.03 -9.71 2.60
C LYS A 442 -4.49 -9.72 2.12
N THR A 443 -5.49 -9.91 3.00
CA THR A 443 -6.91 -9.74 2.63
C THR A 443 -7.34 -8.27 2.59
N ILE A 444 -6.52 -7.35 3.09
CA ILE A 444 -6.77 -5.90 3.08
C ILE A 444 -6.04 -5.27 1.88
N SER A 445 -4.70 -5.25 1.90
CA SER A 445 -3.89 -4.70 0.81
C SER A 445 -2.44 -5.16 0.84
N SER A 446 -1.81 -5.22 -0.34
CA SER A 446 -0.39 -5.56 -0.49
C SER A 446 0.57 -4.55 0.15
N ASN A 447 0.19 -3.27 0.19
CA ASN A 447 0.98 -2.23 0.86
C ASN A 447 0.97 -2.42 2.39
N LEU A 448 -0.20 -2.61 3.01
CA LEU A 448 -0.29 -2.93 4.44
C LEU A 448 0.43 -4.24 4.80
N THR A 449 0.41 -5.23 3.89
CA THR A 449 1.18 -6.48 4.06
C THR A 449 2.70 -6.22 4.12
N ALA A 450 3.21 -5.24 3.37
CA ALA A 450 4.63 -4.88 3.38
C ALA A 450 5.02 -4.11 4.67
N GLU A 451 4.19 -3.18 5.13
CA GLU A 451 4.41 -2.49 6.41
C GLU A 451 4.34 -3.48 7.59
N ALA A 452 3.37 -4.40 7.57
CA ALA A 452 3.26 -5.48 8.54
C ALA A 452 4.47 -6.42 8.53
N LEU A 453 5.03 -6.75 7.35
CA LEU A 453 6.25 -7.57 7.25
C LEU A 453 7.47 -6.87 7.86
N ILE A 454 7.63 -5.56 7.66
CA ILE A 454 8.70 -4.77 8.29
C ILE A 454 8.55 -4.82 9.82
N LEU A 455 7.33 -4.58 10.33
CA LEU A 455 7.02 -4.69 11.76
C LEU A 455 7.31 -6.09 12.33
N CYS A 456 7.00 -7.17 11.58
CA CYS A 456 7.34 -8.53 11.99
C CYS A 456 8.87 -8.72 12.14
N ILE A 457 9.67 -8.22 11.20
CA ILE A 457 11.14 -8.32 11.23
C ILE A 457 11.72 -7.53 12.41
N GLU A 458 11.17 -6.35 12.71
CA GLU A 458 11.57 -5.56 13.89
C GLU A 458 11.24 -6.30 15.19
N GLN A 459 10.04 -6.90 15.29
CA GLN A 459 9.63 -7.64 16.49
C GLN A 459 10.43 -8.94 16.67
N VAL A 460 10.73 -9.69 15.61
CA VAL A 460 11.66 -10.84 15.68
C VAL A 460 13.06 -10.41 16.10
N THR A 461 13.51 -9.21 15.69
CA THR A 461 14.81 -8.66 16.10
C THR A 461 14.81 -8.26 17.59
N LYS A 462 13.73 -7.65 18.09
CA LYS A 462 13.51 -7.41 19.53
C LYS A 462 13.51 -8.72 20.31
N TYR A 463 12.75 -9.72 19.88
CA TYR A 463 12.72 -11.05 20.51
C TYR A 463 14.10 -11.70 20.50
N GLY A 464 14.85 -11.67 19.39
CA GLY A 464 16.22 -12.18 19.34
C GLY A 464 17.14 -11.51 20.36
N PHE A 465 16.97 -10.20 20.60
CA PHE A 465 17.72 -9.49 21.64
C PHE A 465 17.24 -9.86 23.07
N MET A 466 15.94 -10.01 23.29
CA MET A 466 15.37 -10.47 24.57
C MET A 466 15.73 -11.92 24.89
N TYR A 467 15.75 -12.81 23.89
CA TYR A 467 16.14 -14.22 23.99
C TYR A 467 17.64 -14.34 24.24
N ARG A 468 18.47 -13.54 23.56
CA ARG A 468 19.89 -13.40 23.89
C ARG A 468 20.08 -12.82 25.30
N GLN A 469 19.29 -11.85 25.74
CA GLN A 469 19.32 -11.36 27.12
C GLN A 469 18.91 -12.45 28.11
N ALA A 470 17.89 -13.26 27.82
CA ALA A 470 17.46 -14.37 28.65
C ALA A 470 18.52 -15.47 28.76
N ILE A 471 19.19 -15.83 27.66
CA ILE A 471 20.34 -16.74 27.70
C ILE A 471 21.51 -16.08 28.45
N LEU A 472 21.76 -14.78 28.25
CA LEU A 472 22.75 -14.03 29.03
C LEU A 472 22.36 -13.84 30.50
N GLU A 473 21.08 -13.97 30.87
CA GLU A 473 20.56 -13.97 32.25
C GLU A 473 20.65 -15.35 32.89
N PHE A 474 20.35 -16.41 32.15
CA PHE A 474 20.60 -17.80 32.56
C PHE A 474 22.11 -18.01 32.78
N LYS A 475 22.92 -17.64 31.78
CA LYS A 475 24.38 -17.53 31.86
C LYS A 475 24.82 -16.55 32.94
N LYS A 476 24.12 -15.45 33.23
CA LYS A 476 24.43 -14.54 34.37
C LYS A 476 23.89 -14.96 35.72
N LEU A 477 23.01 -15.95 35.84
CA LEU A 477 22.73 -16.55 37.14
C LEU A 477 23.87 -17.52 37.46
N ALA A 478 24.24 -18.36 36.49
CA ALA A 478 25.48 -19.15 36.52
C ALA A 478 26.77 -18.28 36.61
N GLN A 479 26.77 -17.05 36.10
CA GLN A 479 27.90 -16.11 36.16
C GLN A 479 27.78 -14.98 37.20
N GLN A 480 26.68 -14.87 37.95
CA GLN A 480 26.65 -14.13 39.22
C GLN A 480 27.17 -15.05 40.34
N ILE A 481 26.97 -16.36 40.19
CA ILE A 481 27.80 -17.40 40.84
C ILE A 481 29.26 -17.28 40.34
N LYS A 482 29.53 -17.29 39.02
CA LYS A 482 30.86 -17.01 38.41
C LYS A 482 31.24 -15.49 38.38
N GLN A 483 30.80 -14.75 39.41
CA GLN A 483 31.39 -13.53 40.01
C GLN A 483 31.08 -12.10 39.46
N ILE A 484 30.27 -11.37 40.23
CA ILE A 484 30.42 -9.96 40.71
C ILE A 484 30.53 -8.79 39.68
N TYR A 485 31.11 -8.91 38.49
CA TYR A 485 31.47 -7.76 37.61
C TYR A 485 30.94 -7.83 36.16
N TRP A 486 30.99 -6.72 35.40
CA TRP A 486 30.05 -6.41 34.28
C TRP A 486 30.71 -5.87 32.96
N VAL A 487 29.88 -5.62 31.93
CA VAL A 487 30.16 -5.31 30.49
C VAL A 487 29.73 -3.84 30.13
N PRO A 488 29.24 -3.36 28.93
CA PRO A 488 28.97 -3.89 27.57
C PRO A 488 29.78 -3.09 26.47
N ASN A 489 29.39 -2.65 25.24
CA ASN A 489 28.09 -2.49 24.53
C ASN A 489 28.16 -2.62 22.98
N THR A 490 27.31 -1.89 22.21
CA THR A 490 26.72 -2.34 20.91
C THR A 490 26.62 -1.29 19.78
N SER A 491 26.57 -1.76 18.52
CA SER A 491 26.08 -1.05 17.30
C SER A 491 25.71 -2.09 16.20
N GLY A 492 24.90 -1.87 15.15
CA GLY A 492 24.07 -0.72 14.74
C GLY A 492 24.23 -0.39 13.23
N ASP A 493 23.18 -0.13 12.42
CA ASP A 493 21.75 -0.26 12.73
C ASP A 493 20.77 -0.41 11.52
N ALA A 494 21.25 -0.49 10.26
CA ALA A 494 20.42 -0.59 9.04
C ALA A 494 20.29 -2.04 8.50
N THR A 495 20.63 -2.33 7.23
CA THR A 495 20.84 -3.71 6.69
C THR A 495 21.79 -4.54 7.55
N VAL A 496 22.70 -3.82 8.23
CA VAL A 496 23.54 -4.30 9.33
C VAL A 496 22.73 -5.06 10.39
N LYS A 497 21.45 -4.78 10.66
CA LYS A 497 20.61 -5.57 11.59
C LYS A 497 20.40 -7.01 11.12
N PHE A 498 20.24 -7.28 9.82
CA PHE A 498 20.02 -8.66 9.32
C PHE A 498 21.33 -9.46 9.32
N GLU A 499 22.41 -8.88 8.80
CA GLU A 499 23.74 -9.49 8.90
C GLU A 499 24.20 -9.62 10.36
N ASN A 500 23.88 -8.64 11.22
CA ASN A 500 24.09 -8.76 12.66
C ASN A 500 23.22 -9.85 13.26
N LEU A 501 21.96 -10.05 12.86
CA LEU A 501 21.12 -11.12 13.40
C LEU A 501 21.73 -12.48 13.09
N LEU A 502 22.17 -12.69 11.84
CA LEU A 502 22.91 -13.87 11.43
C LEU A 502 24.22 -14.03 12.23
N ALA A 503 25.00 -12.96 12.37
CA ALA A 503 26.25 -12.95 13.12
C ALA A 503 26.05 -13.15 14.63
N HIS A 504 24.93 -12.70 15.21
CA HIS A 504 24.59 -12.92 16.62
C HIS A 504 24.22 -14.38 16.86
N TYR A 505 23.48 -15.03 15.95
CA TYR A 505 23.25 -16.48 16.03
C TYR A 505 24.54 -17.30 15.82
N GLN A 506 25.42 -16.87 14.90
CA GLN A 506 26.73 -17.50 14.71
C GLN A 506 27.66 -17.28 15.92
N GLN A 507 27.67 -16.09 16.52
CA GLN A 507 28.40 -15.80 17.75
C GLN A 507 27.85 -16.61 18.92
N LEU A 508 26.52 -16.70 19.07
CA LEU A 508 25.87 -17.50 20.11
C LEU A 508 26.24 -18.98 19.98
N ARG A 509 26.25 -19.52 18.76
CA ARG A 509 26.78 -20.88 18.47
C ARG A 509 28.26 -20.99 18.86
N ASN A 510 29.10 -20.02 18.51
CA ASN A 510 30.52 -20.05 18.82
C ASN A 510 30.79 -19.98 20.33
N GLU A 511 30.06 -19.13 21.06
CA GLU A 511 30.11 -19.05 22.52
C GLU A 511 29.61 -20.35 23.18
N ALA A 512 28.52 -20.95 22.68
CA ALA A 512 28.03 -22.23 23.18
C ALA A 512 29.03 -23.36 22.94
N ALA A 513 29.63 -23.43 21.75
CA ALA A 513 30.69 -24.40 21.42
C ALA A 513 31.94 -24.20 22.28
N ALA A 514 32.32 -22.96 22.60
CA ALA A 514 33.44 -22.66 23.48
C ALA A 514 33.14 -23.06 24.94
N ILE A 515 31.91 -22.86 25.43
CA ILE A 515 31.49 -23.28 26.78
C ILE A 515 31.48 -24.82 26.88
N LEU A 516 30.92 -25.50 25.88
CA LEU A 516 30.90 -26.96 25.77
C LEU A 516 32.33 -27.55 25.85
N LEU A 517 33.30 -26.90 25.20
CA LEU A 517 34.70 -27.32 25.24
C LEU A 517 35.43 -26.87 26.53
N GLU A 518 35.02 -25.77 27.19
CA GLU A 518 35.62 -25.32 28.48
C GLU A 518 35.59 -26.44 29.52
N GLU A 519 34.47 -27.14 29.65
CA GLU A 519 34.29 -28.28 30.56
C GLU A 519 35.25 -29.44 30.24
N SER A 520 35.15 -30.02 29.03
CA SER A 520 36.00 -31.13 28.61
C SER A 520 37.52 -30.85 28.63
N PHE A 521 37.95 -29.59 28.51
CA PHE A 521 39.36 -29.21 28.57
C PHE A 521 39.86 -28.92 30.00
N LEU A 522 38.99 -28.66 30.98
CA LEU A 522 39.39 -28.49 32.38
C LEU A 522 39.92 -29.81 32.96
N ASP A 523 39.23 -30.92 32.72
CA ASP A 523 39.65 -32.26 33.15
C ASP A 523 40.99 -32.70 32.51
N LEU A 524 41.29 -32.17 31.32
CA LEU A 524 42.50 -32.49 30.55
C LEU A 524 43.70 -31.59 30.87
N GLU A 525 43.51 -30.51 31.61
CA GLU A 525 44.54 -29.51 31.90
C GLU A 525 45.82 -30.13 32.51
N LEU A 526 45.68 -31.09 33.42
CA LEU A 526 46.82 -31.83 34.02
C LEU A 526 47.62 -32.62 32.98
N HIS A 527 46.96 -33.19 31.98
CA HIS A 527 47.62 -33.95 30.91
C HIS A 527 48.32 -33.04 29.90
N PHE A 528 47.75 -31.86 29.60
CA PHE A 528 48.46 -30.82 28.87
C PHE A 528 49.67 -30.26 29.65
N GLN A 529 49.59 -30.22 30.99
CA GLN A 529 50.70 -29.76 31.84
C GLN A 529 51.87 -30.75 31.97
N ASP A 530 51.66 -32.04 31.71
CA ASP A 530 52.76 -33.02 31.64
C ASP A 530 53.45 -33.06 30.27
N LEU A 531 52.89 -32.48 29.19
CA LEU A 531 53.51 -32.45 27.86
C LEU A 531 54.86 -31.72 27.84
N ILE A 532 55.81 -32.27 27.06
CA ILE A 532 57.19 -31.75 26.92
C ILE A 532 57.85 -31.55 28.31
N THR A 533 57.71 -32.57 29.17
CA THR A 533 58.40 -32.70 30.45
C THR A 533 59.24 -33.98 30.52
N SER A 534 60.13 -34.07 31.51
CA SER A 534 60.89 -35.30 31.78
C SER A 534 60.02 -36.52 32.13
N LYS A 535 58.80 -36.31 32.66
CA LYS A 535 57.82 -37.39 32.83
C LYS A 535 57.25 -37.84 31.48
N TRP A 536 56.88 -36.88 30.62
CA TRP A 536 56.39 -37.17 29.28
C TRP A 536 57.44 -37.89 28.45
N LEU A 537 58.75 -37.63 28.59
CA LEU A 537 59.78 -38.44 27.92
C LEU A 537 59.57 -39.95 28.16
N GLN A 538 59.33 -40.33 29.42
CA GLN A 538 59.24 -41.72 29.88
C GLN A 538 57.84 -42.35 29.73
N SER A 539 56.79 -41.56 29.42
CA SER A 539 55.39 -42.03 29.43
C SER A 539 54.60 -41.59 28.20
N SER A 540 53.79 -42.48 27.62
CA SER A 540 52.83 -42.14 26.55
C SER A 540 51.40 -41.96 27.06
N ILE A 541 51.19 -41.91 28.38
CA ILE A 541 49.86 -41.84 29.00
C ILE A 541 49.11 -40.53 28.67
N PRO A 542 49.71 -39.31 28.75
CA PRO A 542 48.93 -38.07 28.64
C PRO A 542 48.10 -37.95 27.34
N ILE A 543 48.69 -38.28 26.18
CA ILE A 543 47.99 -38.24 24.89
C ILE A 543 46.97 -39.37 24.75
N ALA A 544 47.19 -40.53 25.38
CA ALA A 544 46.20 -41.60 25.39
C ALA A 544 44.95 -41.20 26.19
N THR A 545 45.13 -40.63 27.39
CA THR A 545 44.00 -40.16 28.21
C THR A 545 43.25 -39.01 27.53
N ILE A 546 43.97 -38.04 26.93
CA ILE A 546 43.36 -36.95 26.14
C ILE A 546 42.44 -37.48 25.04
N CYS A 547 42.82 -38.56 24.35
CA CYS A 547 41.95 -39.15 23.32
C CYS A 547 40.71 -39.85 23.91
N VAL A 548 40.87 -40.60 25.01
CA VAL A 548 39.75 -41.36 25.62
C VAL A 548 38.72 -40.43 26.25
N THR A 549 39.14 -39.48 27.09
CA THR A 549 38.21 -38.54 27.74
C THR A 549 37.44 -37.71 26.71
N LEU A 550 38.08 -37.30 25.61
CA LEU A 550 37.37 -36.62 24.52
C LEU A 550 36.44 -37.55 23.74
N GLU A 551 36.78 -38.84 23.60
CA GLU A 551 35.87 -39.82 22.98
C GLU A 551 34.59 -40.00 23.80
N ASP A 552 34.66 -39.95 25.12
CA ASP A 552 33.50 -39.98 26.02
C ASP A 552 32.67 -38.69 25.87
N TYR A 553 33.26 -37.50 26.06
CA TYR A 553 32.53 -36.22 25.87
C TYR A 553 31.92 -36.07 24.46
N PHE A 554 32.60 -36.53 23.40
CA PHE A 554 32.06 -36.45 22.04
C PHE A 554 30.90 -37.42 21.78
N GLN A 555 30.70 -38.45 22.61
CA GLN A 555 29.51 -39.32 22.52
C GLN A 555 28.24 -38.58 22.97
N ASP A 556 28.31 -37.75 24.02
CA ASP A 556 27.19 -36.92 24.47
C ASP A 556 26.87 -35.80 23.46
N TYR A 557 27.88 -35.32 22.71
CA TYR A 557 27.72 -34.25 21.72
C TYR A 557 27.06 -34.73 20.41
N ASN A 558 26.76 -36.02 20.25
CA ASN A 558 26.11 -36.57 19.04
C ASN A 558 24.74 -35.94 18.71
N HIS A 559 24.07 -35.33 19.69
CA HIS A 559 22.79 -34.63 19.51
C HIS A 559 22.91 -33.22 18.87
N LEU A 560 24.14 -32.74 18.64
CA LEU A 560 24.37 -31.49 17.89
C LEU A 560 24.09 -31.68 16.40
N SER A 561 23.52 -30.66 15.75
CA SER A 561 23.36 -30.69 14.28
C SER A 561 24.73 -30.87 13.59
N PRO A 562 24.82 -31.55 12.43
CA PRO A 562 26.11 -32.01 11.89
C PRO A 562 27.11 -30.88 11.65
N LYS A 563 26.65 -29.70 11.23
CA LYS A 563 27.50 -28.50 11.05
C LYS A 563 27.99 -27.90 12.35
N ASN A 564 27.24 -28.06 13.45
CA ASN A 564 27.66 -27.61 14.78
C ASN A 564 28.62 -28.61 15.41
N PHE A 565 28.39 -29.93 15.24
CA PHE A 565 29.33 -30.97 15.63
C PHE A 565 30.66 -30.85 14.86
N GLU A 566 30.62 -30.71 13.53
CA GLU A 566 31.81 -30.46 12.70
C GLU A 566 32.59 -29.20 13.15
N TYR A 567 31.90 -28.14 13.60
CA TYR A 567 32.52 -26.94 14.17
C TYR A 567 33.17 -27.19 15.54
N VAL A 568 32.48 -27.87 16.47
CA VAL A 568 33.02 -28.24 17.79
C VAL A 568 34.27 -29.11 17.64
N ILE A 569 34.23 -30.11 16.75
CA ILE A 569 35.37 -30.99 16.48
C ILE A 569 36.54 -30.27 15.79
N MET A 570 36.27 -29.27 14.95
CA MET A 570 37.32 -28.41 14.39
C MET A 570 38.00 -27.57 15.48
N GLU A 571 37.23 -26.97 16.39
CA GLU A 571 37.78 -26.11 17.43
C GLU A 571 38.51 -26.91 18.54
N ALA A 572 38.04 -28.12 18.87
CA ALA A 572 38.77 -29.03 19.74
C ALA A 572 40.17 -29.39 19.16
N GLN A 573 40.28 -29.63 17.85
CA GLN A 573 41.57 -29.83 17.18
C GLN A 573 42.48 -28.60 17.28
N ASN A 574 41.94 -27.40 17.05
CA ASN A 574 42.67 -26.15 17.19
C ASN A 574 43.21 -25.97 18.62
N LEU A 575 42.37 -26.19 19.64
CA LEU A 575 42.74 -26.07 21.05
C LEU A 575 43.83 -27.07 21.46
N ILE A 576 43.73 -28.34 21.07
CA ILE A 576 44.76 -29.35 21.38
C ILE A 576 46.09 -29.00 20.71
N ALA A 577 46.07 -28.63 19.42
CA ALA A 577 47.28 -28.22 18.72
C ALA A 577 47.91 -26.96 19.34
N LYS A 578 47.09 -25.97 19.72
CA LYS A 578 47.51 -24.76 20.43
C LYS A 578 48.17 -25.09 21.77
N ARG A 579 47.61 -26.00 22.57
CA ARG A 579 48.20 -26.48 23.84
C ARG A 579 49.51 -27.26 23.62
N TYR A 580 49.55 -28.17 22.65
CA TYR A 580 50.75 -28.96 22.35
C TYR A 580 51.91 -28.09 21.84
N ILE A 581 51.65 -27.17 20.90
CA ILE A 581 52.67 -26.23 20.40
C ILE A 581 53.11 -25.28 21.53
N SER A 582 52.20 -24.82 22.39
CA SER A 582 52.57 -24.02 23.57
C SER A 582 53.47 -24.81 24.54
N ALA A 583 53.23 -26.11 24.74
CA ALA A 583 54.13 -26.97 25.50
C ALA A 583 55.53 -27.10 24.86
N MET A 584 55.61 -27.26 23.54
CA MET A 584 56.91 -27.26 22.82
C MET A 584 57.65 -25.93 23.00
N LEU A 585 56.98 -24.79 22.88
CA LEU A 585 57.65 -23.48 22.86
C LEU A 585 57.88 -22.85 24.25
N GLN A 586 57.18 -23.29 25.31
CA GLN A 586 57.31 -22.68 26.64
C GLN A 586 58.14 -23.51 27.65
N ARG A 587 58.41 -24.79 27.37
CA ARG A 587 59.10 -25.68 28.32
C ARG A 587 60.62 -25.53 28.25
N LYS A 588 61.25 -25.46 29.43
CA LYS A 588 62.71 -25.29 29.60
C LYS A 588 63.43 -26.65 29.65
N ILE A 589 63.25 -27.45 28.60
CA ILE A 589 64.01 -28.69 28.37
C ILE A 589 64.93 -28.47 27.17
N SER A 590 66.11 -29.07 27.23
CA SER A 590 66.98 -29.26 26.07
C SER A 590 67.39 -30.73 25.97
N PHE A 591 67.37 -31.25 24.75
CA PHE A 591 67.93 -32.57 24.43
C PHE A 591 69.45 -32.42 24.38
N LYS A 592 70.20 -33.27 25.09
CA LYS A 592 71.66 -33.12 25.26
C LYS A 592 72.48 -33.92 24.25
N THR A 593 71.83 -34.83 23.55
CA THR A 593 72.44 -35.67 22.50
C THR A 593 71.53 -35.72 21.28
N TYR A 594 72.10 -36.01 20.12
CA TYR A 594 71.32 -36.20 18.90
C TYR A 594 70.35 -37.39 19.02
N ASP A 595 70.75 -38.47 19.70
CA ASP A 595 69.87 -39.63 19.97
C ASP A 595 68.67 -39.27 20.87
N GLU A 596 68.87 -38.44 21.90
CA GLU A 596 67.77 -37.88 22.70
C GLU A 596 66.83 -37.05 21.81
N CYS A 597 67.37 -36.14 20.97
CA CYS A 597 66.57 -35.32 20.07
C CYS A 597 65.78 -36.17 19.06
N LEU A 598 66.41 -37.16 18.44
CA LEU A 598 65.79 -38.09 17.49
C LEU A 598 64.67 -38.92 18.14
N THR A 599 64.88 -39.35 19.39
CA THR A 599 63.86 -40.05 20.18
C THR A 599 62.67 -39.15 20.49
N CYS A 600 62.93 -37.90 20.91
CA CYS A 600 61.89 -36.93 21.27
C CYS A 600 61.07 -36.47 20.05
N THR A 601 61.73 -36.15 18.93
CA THR A 601 61.06 -35.74 17.68
C THR A 601 60.25 -36.88 17.08
N SER A 602 60.77 -38.12 17.09
CA SER A 602 60.01 -39.31 16.66
C SER A 602 58.77 -39.54 17.52
N LYS A 603 58.86 -39.29 18.84
CA LYS A 603 57.71 -39.33 19.75
C LYS A 603 56.67 -38.25 19.44
N ILE A 604 57.09 -37.00 19.24
CA ILE A 604 56.20 -35.88 18.90
C ILE A 604 55.43 -36.17 17.59
N ILE A 605 56.12 -36.68 16.56
CA ILE A 605 55.48 -37.09 15.29
C ILE A 605 54.45 -38.21 15.54
N THR A 606 54.81 -39.22 16.33
CA THR A 606 53.92 -40.34 16.69
C THR A 606 52.68 -39.88 17.46
N GLU A 607 52.81 -38.90 18.35
CA GLU A 607 51.68 -38.33 19.10
C GLU A 607 50.80 -37.43 18.23
N ALA A 608 51.39 -36.64 17.32
CA ALA A 608 50.65 -35.87 16.32
C ALA A 608 49.84 -36.78 15.37
N ASP A 609 50.39 -37.93 14.97
CA ASP A 609 49.65 -38.94 14.20
C ASP A 609 48.51 -39.60 15.01
N LYS A 610 48.73 -39.91 16.30
CA LYS A 610 47.64 -40.43 17.16
C LYS A 610 46.49 -39.44 17.28
N LEU A 611 46.78 -38.17 17.55
CA LEU A 611 45.76 -37.11 17.62
C LEU A 611 45.03 -36.95 16.28
N LYS A 612 45.76 -36.90 15.15
CA LYS A 612 45.14 -36.81 13.82
C LYS A 612 44.23 -38.00 13.53
N ASN A 613 44.69 -39.23 13.79
CA ASN A 613 43.91 -40.44 13.53
C ASN A 613 42.68 -40.56 14.44
N PHE A 614 42.76 -40.09 15.69
CA PHE A 614 41.60 -39.95 16.58
C PHE A 614 40.53 -39.03 15.97
N PHE A 615 40.90 -37.83 15.55
CA PHE A 615 39.93 -36.90 14.95
C PHE A 615 39.41 -37.33 13.57
N VAL A 616 40.20 -38.06 12.78
CA VAL A 616 39.73 -38.73 11.55
C VAL A 616 38.73 -39.85 11.87
N ARG A 617 38.85 -40.56 13.01
CA ARG A 617 37.87 -41.56 13.46
C ARG A 617 36.54 -40.91 13.87
N ILE A 618 36.58 -39.86 14.69
CA ILE A 618 35.38 -39.17 15.21
C ILE A 618 34.66 -38.35 14.12
N ALA A 619 35.40 -37.58 13.31
CA ALA A 619 34.83 -36.73 12.26
C ALA A 619 35.61 -36.84 10.93
N PRO A 620 35.37 -37.88 10.12
CA PRO A 620 36.14 -38.17 8.89
C PRO A 620 36.22 -37.02 7.88
N LYS A 621 35.20 -36.15 7.84
CA LYS A 621 35.15 -34.96 6.98
C LYS A 621 36.09 -33.85 7.43
N VAL A 622 36.30 -33.69 8.74
CA VAL A 622 37.07 -32.58 9.33
C VAL A 622 38.54 -32.96 9.48
N GLY A 623 38.84 -34.13 10.05
CA GLY A 623 40.22 -34.52 10.40
C GLY A 623 41.21 -34.65 9.23
N ASN A 624 40.72 -34.72 7.98
CA ASN A 624 41.56 -34.79 6.78
C ASN A 624 41.92 -33.44 6.16
N TYR A 625 41.10 -32.40 6.33
CA TYR A 625 41.33 -31.10 5.68
C TYR A 625 42.11 -30.14 6.59
N ASN A 626 43.35 -29.82 6.21
CA ASN A 626 44.19 -28.80 6.85
C ASN A 626 44.41 -28.98 8.38
N SER A 627 44.46 -30.24 8.85
CA SER A 627 44.60 -30.60 10.27
C SER A 627 45.80 -29.89 10.95
N PRO A 628 45.60 -29.20 12.09
CA PRO A 628 46.65 -28.40 12.72
C PRO A 628 47.79 -29.24 13.32
N PHE A 629 47.61 -30.55 13.49
CA PHE A 629 48.67 -31.46 13.95
C PHE A 629 49.81 -31.62 12.93
N GLU A 630 49.61 -31.27 11.65
CA GLU A 630 50.70 -31.18 10.66
C GLU A 630 51.75 -30.13 11.09
N ILE A 631 51.33 -29.05 11.75
CA ILE A 631 52.24 -27.99 12.26
C ILE A 631 53.19 -28.58 13.30
N ILE A 632 52.68 -29.42 14.20
CA ILE A 632 53.47 -30.12 15.24
C ILE A 632 54.55 -30.99 14.58
N LYS A 633 54.22 -31.71 13.49
CA LYS A 633 55.20 -32.49 12.73
C LYS A 633 56.29 -31.62 12.12
N ARG A 634 55.94 -30.48 11.49
CA ARG A 634 56.93 -29.56 10.90
C ARG A 634 57.88 -28.95 11.94
N LEU A 635 57.37 -28.65 13.14
CA LEU A 635 58.21 -28.22 14.26
C LEU A 635 59.17 -29.35 14.71
N ALA A 636 58.73 -30.61 14.68
CA ALA A 636 59.58 -31.76 15.00
C ALA A 636 60.59 -32.13 13.88
N GLU A 637 60.26 -31.90 12.61
CA GLU A 637 61.17 -32.05 11.47
C GLU A 637 62.37 -31.09 11.59
N VAL A 638 62.11 -29.80 11.84
CA VAL A 638 63.16 -28.78 12.05
C VAL A 638 64.11 -29.15 13.20
N LEU A 639 63.59 -29.71 14.30
CA LEU A 639 64.39 -30.16 15.43
C LEU A 639 65.27 -31.37 15.11
N ARG A 640 64.84 -32.23 14.17
CA ARG A 640 65.52 -33.47 13.79
C ARG A 640 66.69 -33.24 12.81
N CYS A 641 66.74 -32.10 12.15
CA CYS A 641 67.84 -31.78 11.25
C CYS A 641 69.19 -31.78 11.99
N GLU A 642 70.16 -32.52 11.47
CA GLU A 642 71.52 -32.65 12.03
C GLU A 642 72.42 -31.50 11.52
N ASP A 643 72.43 -31.30 10.20
CA ASP A 643 73.22 -30.30 9.48
C ASP A 643 72.75 -28.85 9.77
N SER A 644 73.72 -27.94 9.94
CA SER A 644 73.56 -26.50 10.20
C SER A 644 73.06 -25.72 8.98
N GLU A 645 73.45 -26.13 7.76
CA GLU A 645 73.01 -25.51 6.51
C GLU A 645 71.59 -25.96 6.16
N ILE A 646 71.30 -27.26 6.25
CA ILE A 646 69.96 -27.81 6.01
C ILE A 646 68.95 -27.26 7.05
N LEU A 647 69.33 -27.14 8.32
CA LEU A 647 68.49 -26.51 9.36
C LEU A 647 68.09 -25.08 8.96
N SER A 648 68.99 -24.35 8.30
CA SER A 648 68.75 -22.97 7.89
C SER A 648 67.78 -22.89 6.69
N LEU A 649 67.75 -23.92 5.83
CA LEU A 649 66.74 -24.10 4.78
C LEU A 649 65.38 -24.52 5.35
N ASP A 650 65.35 -25.47 6.30
CA ASP A 650 64.11 -25.94 6.95
C ASP A 650 63.45 -24.84 7.80
N LEU A 651 64.24 -24.03 8.52
CA LEU A 651 63.75 -22.84 9.21
C LEU A 651 63.14 -21.82 8.23
N HIS A 652 63.79 -21.57 7.08
CA HIS A 652 63.28 -20.65 6.06
C HIS A 652 61.98 -21.17 5.43
N SER A 653 61.89 -22.48 5.17
CA SER A 653 60.68 -23.18 4.72
C SER A 653 59.52 -23.09 5.72
N LEU A 654 59.80 -23.31 7.02
CA LEU A 654 58.83 -23.16 8.11
C LEU A 654 58.30 -21.72 8.18
N VAL A 655 59.20 -20.74 8.10
CA VAL A 655 58.89 -19.30 8.19
C VAL A 655 58.14 -18.80 6.95
N GLU A 656 58.46 -19.28 5.75
CA GLU A 656 57.71 -19.02 4.51
C GLU A 656 56.28 -19.59 4.57
N LYS A 657 56.09 -20.75 5.20
CA LYS A 657 54.77 -21.39 5.38
C LYS A 657 53.95 -20.82 6.54
N TYR A 658 54.59 -20.27 7.58
CA TYR A 658 53.94 -19.72 8.78
C TYR A 658 54.49 -18.32 9.14
N PRO A 659 54.19 -17.27 8.35
CA PRO A 659 54.75 -15.92 8.52
C PRO A 659 54.36 -15.21 9.83
N ASP A 660 53.35 -15.72 10.56
CA ASP A 660 52.96 -15.23 11.89
C ASP A 660 53.86 -15.76 13.04
N MET A 661 54.93 -16.51 12.74
CA MET A 661 55.92 -16.92 13.74
C MET A 661 56.86 -15.75 14.13
N THR A 662 57.19 -15.65 15.43
CA THR A 662 58.04 -14.59 15.97
C THR A 662 59.48 -15.07 16.19
N GLU A 663 60.42 -14.14 16.36
CA GLU A 663 61.80 -14.47 16.76
C GLU A 663 61.83 -15.35 18.02
N ASP A 664 61.05 -15.02 19.06
CA ASP A 664 61.04 -15.81 20.31
C ASP A 664 60.32 -17.16 20.15
N HIS A 665 59.35 -17.31 19.23
CA HIS A 665 58.85 -18.65 18.86
C HIS A 665 59.97 -19.52 18.26
N LEU A 666 60.74 -18.99 17.32
CA LEU A 666 61.80 -19.73 16.61
C LEU A 666 63.01 -20.01 17.51
N VAL A 667 63.44 -19.03 18.31
CA VAL A 667 64.56 -19.17 19.26
C VAL A 667 64.20 -20.14 20.38
N ARG A 668 62.95 -20.18 20.87
CA ARG A 668 62.51 -21.17 21.85
C ARG A 668 62.39 -22.58 21.25
N LEU A 669 61.95 -22.71 19.99
CA LEU A 669 62.01 -23.99 19.27
C LEU A 669 63.45 -24.51 19.22
N LEU A 670 64.39 -23.73 18.71
CA LEU A 670 65.81 -24.14 18.62
C LEU A 670 66.45 -24.42 19.99
N SER A 671 65.99 -23.75 21.06
CA SER A 671 66.46 -24.01 22.43
C SER A 671 66.20 -25.46 22.90
N LEU A 672 65.24 -26.17 22.29
CA LEU A 672 65.01 -27.61 22.57
C LEU A 672 66.15 -28.49 22.06
N ARG A 673 66.83 -28.13 20.95
CA ARG A 673 67.88 -28.96 20.32
C ARG A 673 69.15 -29.08 21.18
N GLY A 674 69.37 -28.09 22.06
CA GLY A 674 70.33 -28.14 23.18
C GLY A 674 71.80 -28.01 22.84
N ASP A 675 72.16 -28.23 21.57
CA ASP A 675 73.50 -28.12 21.02
C ASP A 675 73.80 -26.70 20.47
N ILE A 676 72.80 -26.00 19.92
CA ILE A 676 72.94 -24.62 19.44
C ILE A 676 72.87 -23.62 20.62
N PRO A 677 73.90 -22.79 20.85
CA PRO A 677 73.84 -21.72 21.86
C PRO A 677 72.78 -20.67 21.54
N ARG A 678 72.11 -20.11 22.56
CA ARG A 678 71.03 -19.11 22.39
C ARG A 678 71.45 -17.85 21.62
N GLY A 679 72.75 -17.52 21.58
CA GLY A 679 73.30 -16.45 20.74
C GLY A 679 73.26 -16.78 19.26
N GLU A 680 73.83 -17.94 18.88
CA GLU A 680 73.84 -18.43 17.49
C GLU A 680 72.42 -18.71 16.98
N ALA A 681 71.54 -19.26 17.83
CA ALA A 681 70.13 -19.46 17.49
C ALA A 681 69.43 -18.14 17.13
N ARG A 682 69.75 -17.03 17.82
CA ARG A 682 69.25 -15.69 17.49
C ARG A 682 69.82 -15.15 16.20
N GLU A 683 71.12 -15.30 15.98
CA GLU A 683 71.78 -14.81 14.77
C GLU A 683 71.22 -15.49 13.51
N LYS A 684 71.09 -16.83 13.54
CA LYS A 684 70.44 -17.62 12.48
C LYS A 684 68.99 -17.20 12.24
N VAL A 685 68.18 -17.05 13.30
CA VAL A 685 66.76 -16.67 13.19
C VAL A 685 66.59 -15.24 12.65
N SER A 686 67.37 -14.28 13.13
CA SER A 686 67.31 -12.89 12.65
C SER A 686 67.69 -12.78 11.18
N TYR A 687 68.74 -13.47 10.74
CA TYR A 687 69.13 -13.53 9.32
C TYR A 687 67.99 -14.06 8.43
N ILE A 688 67.30 -15.12 8.85
CA ILE A 688 66.17 -15.71 8.12
C ILE A 688 64.96 -14.76 8.08
N LEU A 689 64.63 -14.11 9.21
CA LEU A 689 63.53 -13.14 9.28
C LEU A 689 63.82 -11.86 8.45
N GLU A 690 65.06 -11.41 8.39
CA GLU A 690 65.47 -10.31 7.49
C GLU A 690 65.43 -10.73 6.02
N ALA A 691 65.90 -11.94 5.69
CA ALA A 691 65.79 -12.51 4.34
C ALA A 691 64.32 -12.66 3.89
N GLN A 692 63.41 -13.02 4.80
CA GLN A 692 61.98 -13.06 4.52
C GLN A 692 61.39 -11.66 4.33
N ARG A 693 61.68 -10.69 5.22
CA ARG A 693 61.17 -9.30 5.12
C ARG A 693 61.51 -8.63 3.79
N ASN A 694 62.65 -9.00 3.19
CA ASN A 694 63.07 -8.50 1.89
C ASN A 694 62.36 -9.17 0.68
N ARG A 695 61.61 -10.27 0.89
CA ARG A 695 60.77 -10.92 -0.14
C ARG A 695 59.32 -10.44 -0.05
N LYS A 696 58.86 -9.68 -1.04
CA LYS A 696 57.46 -9.23 -1.14
C LYS A 696 56.54 -10.35 -1.65
N THR A 697 55.96 -11.14 -0.75
CA THR A 697 54.93 -12.14 -1.09
C THR A 697 53.69 -11.99 -0.19
N PRO A 698 52.56 -11.43 -0.68
CA PRO A 698 51.35 -11.29 0.11
C PRO A 698 50.54 -12.61 0.12
N GLN A 699 50.92 -13.55 0.99
CA GLN A 699 50.09 -14.70 1.34
C GLN A 699 49.63 -14.59 2.80
N THR A 700 48.62 -13.77 3.04
CA THR A 700 47.90 -13.74 4.31
C THR A 700 47.07 -15.02 4.48
N ILE A 701 47.66 -16.04 5.08
CA ILE A 701 46.92 -17.18 5.63
C ILE A 701 46.06 -16.63 6.77
N THR A 702 44.76 -16.47 6.51
CA THR A 702 43.81 -15.99 7.52
C THR A 702 43.71 -16.98 8.67
N ASN A 703 44.06 -16.53 9.88
CA ASN A 703 44.11 -17.29 11.14
C ASN A 703 45.22 -18.36 11.22
N SER A 704 46.49 -17.94 11.24
CA SER A 704 47.57 -18.80 11.75
C SER A 704 47.41 -19.07 13.26
N ILE A 705 47.66 -20.32 13.68
CA ILE A 705 47.58 -20.71 15.10
C ILE A 705 48.57 -19.95 15.99
N PHE A 706 49.74 -19.60 15.45
CA PHE A 706 50.81 -18.88 16.17
C PHE A 706 50.39 -17.49 16.64
N LYS A 707 49.46 -16.83 15.94
CA LYS A 707 48.91 -15.53 16.34
C LYS A 707 48.08 -15.60 17.62
N GLN A 708 47.60 -16.79 18.00
CA GLN A 708 46.91 -17.03 19.27
C GLN A 708 47.81 -17.59 20.38
N ILE A 709 49.07 -17.91 20.08
CA ILE A 709 50.03 -18.45 21.05
C ILE A 709 50.79 -17.26 21.65
N VAL A 710 50.29 -16.75 22.78
CA VAL A 710 51.01 -15.75 23.57
C VAL A 710 52.02 -16.47 24.45
N ILE A 711 53.30 -16.20 24.21
CA ILE A 711 54.39 -16.71 25.03
C ILE A 711 54.36 -16.01 26.39
N GLN A 712 54.24 -16.80 27.47
CA GLN A 712 54.37 -16.32 28.85
C GLN A 712 55.63 -16.92 29.48
N ASP A 713 56.27 -16.20 30.40
CA ASP A 713 57.46 -16.71 31.11
C ASP A 713 57.13 -17.67 32.26
N SER A 714 55.84 -17.90 32.52
CA SER A 714 55.29 -18.94 33.38
C SER A 714 54.21 -19.72 32.63
N PHE A 715 54.24 -21.06 32.71
CA PHE A 715 53.20 -21.93 32.15
C PHE A 715 51.88 -21.88 32.95
N LEU A 716 51.91 -21.32 34.17
CA LEU A 716 50.82 -21.37 35.15
C LEU A 716 49.82 -20.20 35.04
N SER A 717 50.06 -19.23 34.16
CA SER A 717 49.26 -17.99 34.01
C SER A 717 48.37 -17.97 32.76
N TRP A 718 48.10 -19.13 32.17
CA TRP A 718 47.25 -19.25 31.00
C TRP A 718 45.77 -19.23 31.38
N LYS A 719 45.05 -18.20 30.92
CA LYS A 719 43.59 -18.20 30.77
C LYS A 719 43.28 -18.29 29.27
N PRO A 720 42.16 -18.93 28.86
CA PRO A 720 41.80 -19.11 27.46
C PRO A 720 41.58 -17.80 26.70
#